data_AF-A0A0Q0WY56-F1
#
_entry.id   AF-A0A0Q0WY56-F1
#
_cell.length_a   1.000
_cell.length_b   1.000
_cell.length_c   1.000
_cell.angle_alpha   90.00
_cell.angle_beta   90.00
_cell.angle_gamma   90.00
#
_symmetry.space_group_name_H-M   'P 1'
#
loop_
_entity.id
_entity.type
_entity.pdbx_description
1 polymer ?
#
loop_
_entity_poly.entity_id
_entity_poly.type
_entity_poly.pdbx_seq_one_letter_code
_entity_poly.pdbx_strand_id
1 'polypeptide(L)'
;MSINSRDALLDSMKDKASTWGWGAITAFSRARVNNLIEQQFIESYSEGRYFPFFNAEFQLDKVYRDVKIVNLILGKPLLSFESADLNRSKVTVTLNIVGGSYSEIKRIPGEQPVLSSWHKIKETHGFYVRFELDLSVTRGDIDRVGRVTMNLSGADKFSTNLGSIGDINDRIIDLLKGHLNELPPHKKIYTLGVLDLSGYNPLTPVRFYIRTQRSPASTLNEAVDKGDGAVLVFIDLAGSMPGISWPGNDSDFNYFIPDDQTDQGEQYSAALVIHESLVSSANEDNMQLLTTLLFPGQHHFEVISEHTPHDRVFFGNLATSTTYYSVEPTFSTIRAGTQQAFSFRNSVGQEVPASWEVRSLNSAGSAGAGTIDKNGVYTAGTRQYVGQETLRVVVTGRYSHAGKDYKASALLLVAYEDVSISPRLSERQVGLNPADIVSGASKTALPVQWSNPEPIVLTASAAHDDKVTWTLLDTNYGSIQLEGNVALYTPPQPSELLGLGLVEQRIMAYNQTTKQQMFTSILLSWYQDVALDPPFKDNVAPLQAVQLTSSYTGPRQPVWSVLSGDGAVDENGLFTASGSEEPGVTVVHFSVDLGDGDFKSGYSVIETTGFEPTEMWTGITMTVVVADGKEPGDGVNEGTAYANGFQQIHLVVTLVTTNGELTPEEKDSLSVVMDGANHPLLCMDTNDNYGIPFGNPDIEWAYSTQNNIFRFVGDRPPAQPVAEGAQMLATETVDLYVVARPQDIETKTFYLRLIDRDGFKHDSKRDGDENLGKVRLSLLSPPILNPASYTFEKSRVYTEEGGNQDENGEYPHEFNYVTIDYWLLSYPPAPFFINEMVAIKRGLTQANISLSTLQFESNVLEETMASFTGQAIYLVNQSEPKLLEFDPRLTVLRPELKDLAIVPGYKPSPGQAVISLHRVDDFAYITRDKINRKDMYEPLNFHFTDYDGNFHGVTIMFDVETNPYSRNKLLLTTFLQDPVTGEVVKS
;
A
#
# COMPACT_ATOMS: atom_id res chain seq x y z
N MET A 1 -32.30 -12.06 -15.92
CA MET A 1 -33.18 -12.20 -14.74
C MET A 1 -32.28 -11.96 -13.54
N SER A 2 -32.61 -11.00 -12.70
CA SER A 2 -31.87 -10.75 -11.46
C SER A 2 -32.01 -11.98 -10.54
N ILE A 3 -30.87 -12.47 -10.06
CA ILE A 3 -30.74 -13.64 -9.18
C ILE A 3 -30.82 -13.20 -7.71
N ASN A 4 -30.45 -11.96 -7.40
CA ASN A 4 -30.46 -11.39 -6.05
C ASN A 4 -31.09 -9.97 -6.02
N SER A 5 -32.34 -9.83 -6.49
CA SER A 5 -33.01 -8.52 -6.49
C SER A 5 -33.21 -7.97 -5.07
N ARG A 6 -33.29 -6.65 -4.95
CA ARG A 6 -33.60 -5.96 -3.68
C ARG A 6 -34.87 -6.49 -3.05
N ASP A 7 -35.93 -6.65 -3.83
CA ASP A 7 -37.23 -7.08 -3.30
C ASP A 7 -37.18 -8.52 -2.78
N ALA A 8 -36.48 -9.42 -3.48
CA ALA A 8 -36.27 -10.80 -3.02
C ALA A 8 -35.43 -10.85 -1.72
N LEU A 9 -34.42 -9.99 -1.62
CA LEU A 9 -33.60 -9.86 -0.40
C LEU A 9 -34.43 -9.30 0.77
N LEU A 10 -35.25 -8.28 0.55
CA LEU A 10 -36.15 -7.75 1.59
C LEU A 10 -37.14 -8.80 2.08
N ASP A 11 -37.67 -9.63 1.19
CA ASP A 11 -38.53 -10.76 1.54
C ASP A 11 -37.80 -11.79 2.41
N SER A 12 -36.53 -12.11 2.12
CA SER A 12 -35.75 -13.08 2.92
C SER A 12 -35.38 -12.57 4.32
N MET A 13 -35.40 -11.25 4.54
CA MET A 13 -35.04 -10.59 5.80
C MET A 13 -36.22 -10.39 6.77
N LYS A 14 -37.46 -10.77 6.41
CA LYS A 14 -38.66 -10.50 7.23
C LYS A 14 -38.77 -11.34 8.50
N ASP A 15 -38.42 -12.62 8.42
CA ASP A 15 -38.77 -13.61 9.45
C ASP A 15 -37.59 -13.98 10.39
N LYS A 16 -36.38 -13.45 10.12
CA LYS A 16 -35.17 -13.74 10.91
C LYS A 16 -34.23 -12.54 11.01
N ALA A 17 -33.54 -12.42 12.14
CA ALA A 17 -32.44 -11.48 12.30
C ALA A 17 -31.35 -11.80 11.27
N SER A 18 -31.10 -10.86 10.36
CA SER A 18 -30.13 -10.96 9.28
C SER A 18 -28.73 -10.54 9.72
N THR A 19 -28.65 -9.85 10.86
CA THR A 19 -27.41 -9.43 11.52
C THR A 19 -26.73 -10.55 12.33
N TRP A 20 -27.37 -11.70 12.56
CA TRP A 20 -26.78 -12.83 13.31
C TRP A 20 -26.28 -12.45 14.72
N GLY A 21 -26.91 -11.45 15.34
CA GLY A 21 -26.55 -10.96 16.68
C GLY A 21 -25.41 -9.94 16.71
N TRP A 22 -24.86 -9.55 15.55
CA TRP A 22 -23.93 -8.43 15.42
C TRP A 22 -24.69 -7.09 15.48
N GLY A 23 -24.05 -6.03 15.97
CA GLY A 23 -24.65 -4.70 16.04
C GLY A 23 -24.95 -4.11 14.66
N ALA A 24 -24.03 -4.30 13.71
CA ALA A 24 -24.23 -3.98 12.30
C ALA A 24 -23.41 -4.90 11.38
N ILE A 25 -23.82 -5.00 10.12
CA ILE A 25 -23.08 -5.66 9.03
C ILE A 25 -23.06 -4.73 7.83
N THR A 26 -21.90 -4.53 7.22
CA THR A 26 -21.78 -3.84 5.92
C THR A 26 -21.20 -4.77 4.86
N ALA A 27 -21.59 -4.57 3.60
CA ALA A 27 -21.13 -5.33 2.45
C ALA A 27 -20.66 -4.41 1.32
N PHE A 28 -19.54 -4.73 0.67
CA PHE A 28 -18.96 -3.97 -0.44
C PHE A 28 -18.63 -4.85 -1.64
N SER A 29 -19.02 -4.41 -2.83
CA SER A 29 -18.79 -5.13 -4.09
C SER A 29 -17.32 -5.14 -4.51
N ARG A 30 -16.91 -6.18 -5.24
CA ARG A 30 -15.58 -6.32 -5.85
C ARG A 30 -15.16 -5.09 -6.65
N ALA A 31 -16.04 -4.59 -7.52
CA ALA A 31 -15.73 -3.47 -8.40
C ALA A 31 -15.30 -2.23 -7.61
N ARG A 32 -16.00 -1.92 -6.52
CA ARG A 32 -15.67 -0.77 -5.67
C ARG A 32 -14.38 -0.96 -4.90
N VAL A 33 -14.14 -2.15 -4.34
CA VAL A 33 -12.89 -2.44 -3.64
C VAL A 33 -11.69 -2.35 -4.60
N ASN A 34 -11.81 -2.85 -5.83
CA ASN A 34 -10.76 -2.74 -6.83
C ASN A 34 -10.49 -1.29 -7.25
N ASN A 35 -11.53 -0.45 -7.39
CA ASN A 35 -11.34 0.98 -7.67
C ASN A 35 -10.59 1.69 -6.54
N LEU A 36 -10.85 1.32 -5.28
CA LEU A 36 -10.14 1.88 -4.12
C LEU A 36 -8.66 1.46 -4.08
N ILE A 37 -8.36 0.20 -4.43
CA ILE A 37 -6.98 -0.29 -4.55
C ILE A 37 -6.27 0.41 -5.69
N GLU A 38 -6.94 0.59 -6.82
CA GLU A 38 -6.41 1.29 -7.98
C GLU A 38 -5.98 2.72 -7.62
N GLN A 39 -6.85 3.48 -6.95
CA GLN A 39 -6.53 4.84 -6.49
C GLN A 39 -5.30 4.88 -5.59
N GLN A 40 -5.26 4.02 -4.57
CA GLN A 40 -4.09 3.91 -3.69
C GLN A 40 -2.83 3.51 -4.45
N PHE A 41 -2.95 2.61 -5.44
CA PHE A 41 -1.84 2.22 -6.29
C PHE A 41 -1.30 3.41 -7.08
N ILE A 42 -2.14 4.34 -7.55
CA ILE A 42 -1.66 5.51 -8.28
C ILE A 42 -1.07 6.56 -7.34
N GLU A 43 -1.72 6.81 -6.21
CA GLU A 43 -1.23 7.73 -5.18
C GLU A 43 0.15 7.30 -4.67
N SER A 44 0.37 5.99 -4.52
CA SER A 44 1.65 5.43 -4.07
C SER A 44 2.81 5.78 -5.01
N TYR A 45 2.57 5.87 -6.32
CA TYR A 45 3.59 6.29 -7.30
C TYR A 45 4.04 7.74 -7.11
N SER A 46 3.10 8.63 -6.75
CA SER A 46 3.42 10.04 -6.49
C SER A 46 4.22 10.25 -5.19
N GLU A 47 4.16 9.27 -4.27
CA GLU A 47 4.71 9.36 -2.92
C GLU A 47 5.92 8.44 -2.68
N GLY A 48 6.47 7.80 -3.73
CA GLY A 48 7.62 6.90 -3.57
C GLY A 48 7.28 5.50 -3.02
N ARG A 49 5.99 5.18 -2.90
CA ARG A 49 5.43 3.99 -2.22
C ARG A 49 5.05 2.85 -3.18
N TYR A 50 5.64 2.80 -4.37
CA TYR A 50 5.31 1.84 -5.43
C TYR A 50 6.12 0.53 -5.36
N PHE A 51 5.71 -0.50 -6.12
CA PHE A 51 6.52 -1.70 -6.29
C PHE A 51 7.82 -1.37 -7.04
N PRO A 52 9.00 -1.63 -6.45
CA PRO A 52 10.25 -1.52 -7.21
C PRO A 52 10.26 -2.54 -8.34
N PHE A 53 11.12 -2.33 -9.34
CA PHE A 53 11.37 -3.36 -10.34
C PHE A 53 11.95 -4.62 -9.70
N PHE A 54 11.71 -5.77 -10.33
CA PHE A 54 12.24 -7.04 -9.88
C PHE A 54 13.26 -7.59 -10.91
N ASN A 55 14.49 -7.82 -10.43
CA ASN A 55 15.57 -8.45 -11.18
C ASN A 55 15.89 -9.81 -10.55
N ALA A 56 16.15 -10.81 -11.39
CA ALA A 56 16.59 -12.12 -10.92
C ALA A 56 17.47 -12.82 -11.94
N GLU A 57 18.50 -13.51 -11.46
CA GLU A 57 19.28 -14.45 -12.25
C GLU A 57 19.47 -15.73 -11.45
N PHE A 58 19.13 -16.87 -12.02
CA PHE A 58 19.22 -18.15 -11.33
C PHE A 58 19.43 -19.32 -12.28
N GLN A 59 20.04 -20.38 -11.74
CA GLN A 59 20.30 -21.64 -12.45
C GLN A 59 19.50 -22.77 -11.81
N LEU A 60 18.96 -23.66 -12.64
CA LEU A 60 18.22 -24.84 -12.26
C LEU A 60 18.92 -26.08 -12.84
N ASP A 61 19.89 -26.61 -12.10
CA ASP A 61 20.75 -27.72 -12.55
C ASP A 61 19.99 -28.99 -12.92
N LYS A 62 18.86 -29.28 -12.27
CA LYS A 62 18.06 -30.49 -12.52
C LYS A 62 17.39 -30.50 -13.89
N VAL A 63 17.02 -29.32 -14.37
CA VAL A 63 16.35 -29.11 -15.67
C VAL A 63 17.24 -28.39 -16.67
N TYR A 64 18.48 -28.11 -16.29
CA TYR A 64 19.53 -27.52 -17.12
C TYR A 64 19.13 -26.17 -17.74
N ARG A 65 18.62 -25.25 -16.89
CA ARG A 65 18.16 -23.92 -17.30
C ARG A 65 18.83 -22.82 -16.52
N ASP A 66 19.25 -21.79 -17.22
CA ASP A 66 19.70 -20.52 -16.67
C ASP A 66 18.67 -19.46 -17.08
N VAL A 67 18.11 -18.77 -16.11
CA VAL A 67 17.04 -17.80 -16.32
C VAL A 67 17.51 -16.43 -15.86
N LYS A 68 17.23 -15.41 -16.67
CA LYS A 68 17.47 -14.01 -16.34
C LYS A 68 16.18 -13.21 -16.54
N ILE A 69 15.82 -12.45 -15.51
CA ILE A 69 14.69 -11.52 -15.47
C ILE A 69 15.25 -10.14 -15.21
N VAL A 70 14.89 -9.18 -16.06
CA VAL A 70 15.36 -7.79 -15.97
C VAL A 70 14.18 -6.84 -15.97
N ASN A 71 14.18 -5.91 -15.02
CA ASN A 71 13.22 -4.82 -14.84
C ASN A 71 11.76 -5.29 -14.89
N LEU A 72 11.42 -6.39 -14.22
CA LEU A 72 10.05 -6.88 -14.15
C LEU A 72 9.19 -5.87 -13.37
N ILE A 73 8.11 -5.37 -14.00
CA ILE A 73 7.21 -4.38 -13.40
C ILE A 73 5.86 -5.05 -13.11
N LEU A 74 5.43 -4.99 -11.84
CA LEU A 74 4.12 -5.46 -11.41
C LEU A 74 3.10 -4.32 -11.51
N GLY A 75 1.93 -4.64 -12.08
CA GLY A 75 0.79 -3.73 -12.20
C GLY A 75 -0.06 -3.65 -10.94
N LYS A 76 -1.20 -2.98 -11.05
CA LYS A 76 -2.13 -2.81 -9.93
C LYS A 76 -2.68 -4.16 -9.41
N PRO A 77 -2.85 -4.33 -8.10
CA PRO A 77 -3.51 -5.51 -7.56
C PRO A 77 -4.99 -5.57 -7.96
N LEU A 78 -5.44 -6.73 -8.43
CA LEU A 78 -6.84 -7.02 -8.74
C LEU A 78 -7.36 -8.10 -7.81
N LEU A 79 -8.36 -7.76 -6.99
CA LEU A 79 -9.06 -8.70 -6.13
C LEU A 79 -10.16 -9.45 -6.88
N SER A 80 -10.26 -10.73 -6.56
CA SER A 80 -11.37 -11.59 -6.92
C SER A 80 -11.76 -12.48 -5.74
N PHE A 81 -13.02 -12.91 -5.72
CA PHE A 81 -13.61 -13.69 -4.65
C PHE A 81 -13.69 -15.18 -4.99
N GLU A 82 -12.89 -15.65 -5.97
CA GLU A 82 -12.85 -17.06 -6.39
C GLU A 82 -12.52 -18.01 -5.22
N SER A 83 -11.70 -17.57 -4.27
CA SER A 83 -11.34 -18.31 -3.05
C SER A 83 -12.18 -17.94 -1.82
N ALA A 84 -13.11 -16.98 -1.94
CA ALA A 84 -13.88 -16.49 -0.81
C ALA A 84 -14.81 -17.55 -0.21
N ASP A 85 -14.94 -17.49 1.13
CA ASP A 85 -15.83 -18.32 1.93
C ASP A 85 -16.23 -17.56 3.20
N LEU A 86 -17.42 -17.83 3.75
CA LEU A 86 -17.95 -17.11 4.92
C LEU A 86 -17.23 -17.46 6.24
N ASN A 87 -16.41 -18.51 6.26
CA ASN A 87 -15.66 -18.90 7.46
C ASN A 87 -14.33 -18.14 7.58
N ARG A 88 -13.82 -17.58 6.47
CA ARG A 88 -12.52 -16.89 6.39
C ARG A 88 -12.64 -15.53 5.70
N SER A 89 -11.53 -14.82 5.61
CA SER A 89 -11.43 -13.52 4.93
C SER A 89 -10.60 -13.65 3.66
N LYS A 90 -10.73 -14.79 2.97
CA LYS A 90 -9.87 -15.14 1.84
C LYS A 90 -10.29 -14.43 0.55
N VAL A 91 -9.28 -13.96 -0.18
CA VAL A 91 -9.40 -13.38 -1.51
C VAL A 91 -8.29 -13.93 -2.41
N THR A 92 -8.50 -13.85 -3.72
CA THR A 92 -7.46 -14.12 -4.72
C THR A 92 -7.02 -12.80 -5.33
N VAL A 93 -5.73 -12.50 -5.23
CA VAL A 93 -5.10 -11.30 -5.78
C VAL A 93 -4.36 -11.68 -7.07
N THR A 94 -4.53 -10.89 -8.12
CA THR A 94 -3.75 -10.99 -9.36
C THR A 94 -2.99 -9.69 -9.59
N LEU A 95 -1.67 -9.79 -9.79
CA LEU A 95 -0.80 -8.72 -10.27
C LEU A 95 -0.44 -9.04 -11.73
N ASN A 96 -0.89 -8.20 -12.66
CA ASN A 96 -0.43 -8.31 -14.06
C ASN A 96 1.04 -7.89 -14.14
N ILE A 97 1.81 -8.53 -15.02
CA ILE A 97 3.18 -8.09 -15.32
C ILE A 97 3.10 -7.13 -16.50
N VAL A 98 3.41 -5.86 -16.25
CA VAL A 98 3.16 -4.78 -17.21
C VAL A 98 4.40 -4.40 -18.03
N GLY A 99 5.58 -4.84 -17.61
CA GLY A 99 6.84 -4.58 -18.29
C GLY A 99 8.00 -5.47 -17.80
N GLY A 100 9.12 -5.40 -18.51
CA GLY A 100 10.36 -6.13 -18.22
C GLY A 100 10.75 -7.09 -19.33
N SER A 101 11.79 -7.90 -19.08
CA SER A 101 12.24 -8.93 -20.00
C SER A 101 12.62 -10.23 -19.28
N TYR A 102 12.51 -11.33 -20.02
CA TYR A 102 12.80 -12.68 -19.53
C TYR A 102 13.58 -13.44 -20.61
N SER A 103 14.74 -14.01 -20.26
CA SER A 103 15.52 -14.90 -21.10
C SER A 103 15.80 -16.23 -20.41
N GLU A 104 15.92 -17.27 -21.22
CA GLU A 104 16.20 -18.63 -20.78
C GLU A 104 17.28 -19.27 -21.64
N ILE A 105 18.41 -19.64 -21.03
CA ILE A 105 19.50 -20.38 -21.66
C ILE A 105 19.44 -21.84 -21.22
N LYS A 106 19.52 -22.75 -22.17
CA LYS A 106 19.55 -24.20 -21.95
C LYS A 106 20.99 -24.69 -21.85
N ARG A 107 21.31 -25.50 -20.84
CA ARG A 107 22.68 -25.99 -20.53
C ARG A 107 22.72 -27.50 -20.28
N ILE A 108 22.25 -28.30 -21.24
CA ILE A 108 22.24 -29.75 -21.08
C ILE A 108 23.69 -30.28 -20.99
N PRO A 109 24.02 -31.20 -20.05
CA PRO A 109 25.36 -31.77 -19.95
C PRO A 109 25.78 -32.47 -21.23
N GLY A 110 26.95 -32.09 -21.73
CA GLY A 110 27.48 -32.55 -23.01
C GLY A 110 27.16 -31.62 -24.18
N GLU A 111 26.09 -30.83 -24.08
CA GLU A 111 25.69 -29.84 -25.09
C GLU A 111 26.26 -28.46 -24.79
N GLN A 112 26.26 -27.60 -25.80
CA GLN A 112 26.70 -26.22 -25.65
C GLN A 112 25.53 -25.31 -25.23
N PRO A 113 25.77 -24.29 -24.38
CA PRO A 113 24.72 -23.37 -23.96
C PRO A 113 24.09 -22.65 -25.14
N VAL A 114 22.75 -22.65 -25.20
CA VAL A 114 22.00 -21.95 -26.26
C VAL A 114 20.80 -21.22 -25.70
N LEU A 115 20.44 -20.09 -26.30
CA LEU A 115 19.21 -19.39 -25.98
C LEU A 115 18.00 -20.23 -26.39
N SER A 116 17.11 -20.47 -25.45
CA SER A 116 15.90 -21.28 -25.63
C SER A 116 14.62 -20.46 -25.69
N SER A 117 14.54 -19.37 -24.94
CA SER A 117 13.39 -18.44 -25.00
C SER A 117 13.80 -17.02 -24.65
N TRP A 118 13.19 -16.04 -25.31
CA TRP A 118 13.35 -14.62 -25.04
C TRP A 118 12.02 -13.87 -25.18
N HIS A 119 11.70 -13.06 -24.19
CA HIS A 119 10.45 -12.31 -24.11
C HIS A 119 10.73 -10.86 -23.72
N LYS A 120 10.15 -9.91 -24.47
CA LYS A 120 9.90 -8.55 -23.96
C LYS A 120 8.46 -8.50 -23.49
N ILE A 121 8.23 -8.16 -22.24
CA ILE A 121 6.94 -8.28 -21.59
C ILE A 121 6.16 -6.97 -21.73
N LYS A 122 4.87 -7.09 -22.06
CA LYS A 122 3.87 -6.03 -21.99
C LYS A 122 2.62 -6.57 -21.29
N GLU A 123 1.84 -5.68 -20.67
CA GLU A 123 0.60 -6.08 -19.97
C GLU A 123 -0.34 -6.89 -20.87
N THR A 124 -0.49 -6.51 -22.14
CA THR A 124 -1.33 -7.20 -23.13
C THR A 124 -0.90 -8.63 -23.45
N HIS A 125 0.30 -9.06 -23.05
CA HIS A 125 0.72 -10.46 -23.18
C HIS A 125 0.04 -11.37 -22.16
N GLY A 126 -0.58 -10.81 -21.11
CA GLY A 126 -1.34 -11.57 -20.13
C GLY A 126 -0.50 -12.32 -19.11
N PHE A 127 0.78 -11.93 -18.92
CA PHE A 127 1.59 -12.48 -17.85
C PHE A 127 1.12 -11.99 -16.49
N TYR A 128 1.11 -12.86 -15.48
CA TYR A 128 0.60 -12.53 -14.15
C TYR A 128 1.34 -13.25 -13.03
N VAL A 129 1.16 -12.72 -11.82
CA VAL A 129 1.44 -13.36 -10.54
C VAL A 129 0.14 -13.37 -9.75
N ARG A 130 -0.32 -14.56 -9.34
CA ARG A 130 -1.59 -14.74 -8.62
C ARG A 130 -1.36 -15.48 -7.31
N PHE A 131 -2.03 -15.06 -6.24
CA PHE A 131 -1.93 -15.70 -4.93
C PHE A 131 -3.24 -15.55 -4.14
N GLU A 132 -3.42 -16.39 -3.12
CA GLU A 132 -4.47 -16.26 -2.12
C GLU A 132 -3.96 -15.44 -0.92
N LEU A 133 -4.87 -14.75 -0.24
CA LEU A 133 -4.54 -13.90 0.90
C LEU A 133 -5.74 -13.77 1.85
N ASP A 134 -5.47 -13.76 3.16
CA ASP A 134 -6.46 -13.41 4.19
C ASP A 134 -6.40 -11.91 4.48
N LEU A 135 -7.53 -11.21 4.37
CA LEU A 135 -7.64 -9.80 4.74
C LEU A 135 -7.47 -9.63 6.27
N SER A 136 -6.72 -8.61 6.68
CA SER A 136 -6.43 -8.32 8.09
C SER A 136 -7.15 -7.07 8.60
N VAL A 137 -7.37 -7.03 9.92
CA VAL A 137 -7.82 -5.83 10.63
C VAL A 137 -6.68 -5.32 11.48
N THR A 138 -6.34 -4.04 11.34
CA THR A 138 -5.41 -3.33 12.23
C THR A 138 -6.14 -2.22 12.98
N ARG A 139 -5.66 -1.82 14.15
CA ARG A 139 -6.22 -0.71 14.94
C ARG A 139 -5.11 0.32 15.13
N GLY A 140 -5.38 1.57 14.78
CA GLY A 140 -4.50 2.70 15.10
C GLY A 140 -4.69 3.15 16.55
N ASP A 141 -3.61 3.45 17.25
CA ASP A 141 -3.67 3.83 18.67
C ASP A 141 -3.96 5.32 18.89
N ILE A 142 -3.49 6.16 17.98
CA ILE A 142 -3.63 7.62 18.09
C ILE A 142 -4.95 8.09 17.50
N ASP A 143 -5.21 7.72 16.24
CA ASP A 143 -6.42 8.12 15.52
C ASP A 143 -7.62 7.24 15.86
N ARG A 144 -7.39 6.09 16.53
CA ARG A 144 -8.42 5.11 16.91
C ARG A 144 -9.18 4.59 15.71
N VAL A 145 -8.53 4.57 14.56
CA VAL A 145 -9.16 4.07 13.36
C VAL A 145 -8.84 2.58 13.23
N GLY A 146 -9.89 1.79 13.19
CA GLY A 146 -9.82 0.42 12.71
C GLY A 146 -9.64 0.39 11.20
N ARG A 147 -8.66 -0.33 10.68
CA ARG A 147 -8.40 -0.43 9.25
C ARG A 147 -8.56 -1.86 8.77
N VAL A 148 -9.32 -2.02 7.71
CA VAL A 148 -9.29 -3.23 6.89
C VAL A 148 -8.10 -3.10 5.95
N THR A 149 -7.17 -4.03 6.02
CA THR A 149 -5.94 -3.99 5.23
C THR A 149 -5.73 -5.27 4.43
N MET A 150 -5.19 -5.10 3.23
CA MET A 150 -4.63 -6.15 2.41
C MET A 150 -3.10 -6.03 2.50
N ASN A 151 -2.46 -6.92 3.27
CA ASN A 151 -1.01 -6.95 3.43
C ASN A 151 -0.39 -8.10 2.63
N LEU A 152 0.23 -7.77 1.49
CA LEU A 152 0.70 -8.78 0.52
C LEU A 152 1.75 -9.78 1.07
N SER A 153 2.39 -9.51 2.22
CA SER A 153 3.30 -10.49 2.83
C SER A 153 2.61 -11.71 3.44
N GLY A 154 1.30 -11.63 3.69
CA GLY A 154 0.49 -12.76 4.18
C GLY A 154 0.07 -13.75 3.10
N ALA A 155 0.53 -13.57 1.86
CA ALA A 155 0.08 -14.34 0.71
C ALA A 155 0.51 -15.83 0.75
N ASP A 156 -0.40 -16.69 0.32
CA ASP A 156 -0.20 -18.13 0.13
C ASP A 156 -0.62 -18.58 -1.29
N LYS A 157 -0.30 -19.83 -1.67
CA LYS A 157 -0.68 -20.46 -2.95
C LYS A 157 -0.43 -19.59 -4.19
N PHE A 158 0.83 -19.22 -4.37
CA PHE A 158 1.26 -18.48 -5.54
C PHE A 158 1.16 -19.32 -6.82
N SER A 159 0.94 -18.63 -7.94
CA SER A 159 1.00 -19.17 -9.30
C SER A 159 1.42 -18.07 -10.28
N THR A 160 2.09 -18.45 -11.35
CA THR A 160 2.46 -17.55 -12.46
C THR A 160 2.43 -18.33 -13.77
N ASN A 161 2.22 -17.62 -14.87
CA ASN A 161 2.39 -18.14 -16.23
C ASN A 161 3.68 -17.63 -16.90
N LEU A 162 4.59 -16.99 -16.16
CA LEU A 162 5.90 -16.57 -16.65
C LEU A 162 6.92 -17.69 -16.45
N GLY A 163 7.53 -18.15 -17.55
CA GLY A 163 8.50 -19.27 -17.58
C GLY A 163 8.02 -20.40 -18.49
N SER A 164 8.96 -21.11 -19.12
CA SER A 164 8.63 -22.13 -20.12
C SER A 164 8.20 -23.48 -19.54
N ILE A 165 8.56 -23.76 -18.28
CA ILE A 165 8.29 -25.03 -17.58
C ILE A 165 7.98 -24.78 -16.09
N GLY A 166 7.32 -25.76 -15.46
CA GLY A 166 6.88 -25.69 -14.06
C GLY A 166 7.99 -25.36 -13.06
N ASP A 167 9.17 -25.99 -13.15
CA ASP A 167 10.29 -25.71 -12.23
C ASP A 167 10.76 -24.25 -12.28
N ILE A 168 10.68 -23.60 -13.45
CA ILE A 168 10.98 -22.17 -13.60
C ILE A 168 9.89 -21.34 -12.95
N ASN A 169 8.62 -21.67 -13.19
CA ASN A 169 7.49 -20.96 -12.57
C ASN A 169 7.61 -21.01 -11.03
N ASP A 170 7.90 -22.18 -10.47
CA ASP A 170 8.07 -22.39 -9.02
C ASP A 170 9.23 -21.56 -8.46
N ARG A 171 10.37 -21.51 -9.17
CA ARG A 171 11.51 -20.70 -8.73
C ARG A 171 11.23 -19.19 -8.80
N ILE A 172 10.52 -18.74 -9.84
CA ILE A 172 10.08 -17.34 -9.96
C ILE A 172 9.12 -16.98 -8.83
N ILE A 173 8.18 -17.88 -8.51
CA ILE A 173 7.26 -17.75 -7.39
C ILE A 173 8.01 -17.58 -6.06
N ASP A 174 9.01 -18.43 -5.79
CA ASP A 174 9.79 -18.37 -4.55
C ASP A 174 10.51 -17.02 -4.41
N LEU A 175 11.13 -16.54 -5.50
CA LEU A 175 11.86 -15.27 -5.49
C LEU A 175 10.93 -14.07 -5.34
N LEU A 176 9.80 -14.05 -6.05
CA LEU A 176 8.80 -12.99 -5.93
C LEU A 176 8.15 -12.97 -4.56
N LYS A 177 7.86 -14.14 -3.97
CA LYS A 177 7.37 -14.24 -2.60
C LYS A 177 8.37 -13.67 -1.60
N GLY A 178 9.66 -14.01 -1.75
CA GLY A 178 10.74 -13.42 -0.97
C GLY A 178 10.78 -11.90 -1.10
N HIS A 179 10.74 -11.40 -2.34
CA HIS A 179 10.75 -9.98 -2.65
C HIS A 179 9.56 -9.22 -2.02
N LEU A 180 8.33 -9.70 -2.20
CA LEU A 180 7.12 -9.10 -1.61
C LEU A 180 7.15 -9.10 -0.07
N ASN A 181 7.75 -10.12 0.54
CA ASN A 181 7.91 -10.18 1.99
C ASN A 181 8.92 -9.14 2.50
N GLU A 182 10.00 -8.91 1.76
CA GLU A 182 11.06 -7.95 2.09
C GLU A 182 10.64 -6.48 1.86
N LEU A 183 9.60 -6.21 1.07
CA LEU A 183 9.10 -4.85 0.87
C LEU A 183 8.69 -4.19 2.20
N PRO A 184 8.94 -2.89 2.39
CA PRO A 184 8.45 -2.18 3.56
C PRO A 184 6.91 -2.07 3.53
N PRO A 185 6.23 -1.96 4.70
CA PRO A 185 4.77 -1.94 4.83
C PRO A 185 4.08 -0.97 3.88
N HIS A 186 4.62 0.25 3.74
CA HIS A 186 4.03 1.29 2.90
C HIS A 186 4.01 0.95 1.39
N LYS A 187 4.77 -0.05 0.93
CA LYS A 187 4.77 -0.54 -0.47
C LYS A 187 3.90 -1.78 -0.68
N LYS A 188 3.39 -2.41 0.39
CA LYS A 188 2.69 -3.71 0.34
C LYS A 188 1.37 -3.79 1.09
N ILE A 189 0.98 -2.72 1.81
CA ILE A 189 -0.28 -2.66 2.56
C ILE A 189 -1.23 -1.69 1.86
N TYR A 190 -2.40 -2.21 1.47
CA TYR A 190 -3.51 -1.41 0.92
C TYR A 190 -4.65 -1.36 1.95
N THR A 191 -5.21 -0.18 2.19
CA THR A 191 -6.34 -0.02 3.11
C THR A 191 -7.64 -0.14 2.33
N LEU A 192 -8.50 -1.12 2.66
CA LEU A 192 -9.78 -1.33 1.98
C LEU A 192 -10.96 -0.68 2.71
N GLY A 193 -10.78 -0.34 3.99
CA GLY A 193 -11.80 0.26 4.83
C GLY A 193 -11.22 0.88 6.09
N VAL A 194 -11.86 1.92 6.60
CA VAL A 194 -11.44 2.72 7.77
C VAL A 194 -12.66 2.94 8.63
N LEU A 195 -12.62 2.50 9.89
CA LEU A 195 -13.69 2.58 10.88
C LEU A 195 -13.20 3.44 12.04
N ASP A 196 -13.75 4.64 12.19
CA ASP A 196 -13.53 5.49 13.35
C ASP A 196 -14.12 4.84 14.61
N LEU A 197 -13.24 4.46 15.56
CA LEU A 197 -13.61 3.90 16.86
C LEU A 197 -13.68 5.00 17.93
N SER A 198 -13.55 6.27 17.54
CA SER A 198 -13.72 7.41 18.43
C SER A 198 -15.20 7.67 18.71
N GLY A 199 -15.48 8.16 19.92
CA GLY A 199 -16.84 8.43 20.38
C GLY A 199 -17.31 7.51 21.51
N TYR A 200 -18.47 7.88 22.04
CA TYR A 200 -19.01 7.35 23.30
C TYR A 200 -20.53 7.16 23.23
N ASN A 201 -21.07 6.81 22.05
CA ASN A 201 -22.51 6.61 21.85
C ASN A 201 -22.86 5.15 21.49
N PRO A 202 -24.13 4.74 21.55
CA PRO A 202 -24.54 3.35 21.30
C PRO A 202 -24.21 2.81 19.89
N LEU A 203 -24.01 3.67 18.89
CA LEU A 203 -23.60 3.30 17.53
C LEU A 203 -22.10 3.47 17.29
N THR A 204 -21.31 3.82 18.30
CA THR A 204 -19.85 3.83 18.19
C THR A 204 -19.36 2.39 17.99
N PRO A 205 -18.60 2.09 16.92
CA PRO A 205 -18.00 0.79 16.75
C PRO A 205 -16.94 0.50 17.79
N VAL A 206 -16.93 -0.72 18.32
CA VAL A 206 -15.98 -1.15 19.36
C VAL A 206 -15.02 -2.21 18.81
N ARG A 207 -15.57 -3.17 18.05
CA ARG A 207 -14.81 -4.21 17.37
C ARG A 207 -15.45 -4.47 16.04
N PHE A 208 -14.66 -4.97 15.11
CA PHE A 208 -15.19 -5.45 13.85
C PHE A 208 -14.34 -6.57 13.31
N TYR A 209 -14.94 -7.33 12.42
CA TYR A 209 -14.36 -8.52 11.82
C TYR A 209 -14.73 -8.58 10.37
N ILE A 210 -13.85 -9.19 9.57
CA ILE A 210 -14.04 -9.30 8.14
C ILE A 210 -14.43 -10.73 7.79
N ARG A 211 -15.28 -10.87 6.79
CA ARG A 211 -15.42 -12.08 5.98
C ARG A 211 -15.50 -11.71 4.51
N THR A 212 -15.39 -12.72 3.66
CA THR A 212 -15.61 -12.56 2.23
C THR A 212 -16.72 -13.50 1.79
N GLN A 213 -17.46 -13.10 0.76
CA GLN A 213 -18.59 -13.88 0.25
C GLN A 213 -18.58 -13.83 -1.26
N ARG A 214 -18.82 -14.98 -1.91
CA ARG A 214 -19.03 -15.04 -3.35
C ARG A 214 -20.40 -14.49 -3.72
N SER A 215 -20.48 -13.81 -4.86
CA SER A 215 -21.77 -13.43 -5.44
C SER A 215 -22.56 -14.69 -5.82
N PRO A 216 -23.89 -14.76 -5.58
CA PRO A 216 -24.71 -15.90 -6.00
C PRO A 216 -24.57 -16.23 -7.49
N ALA A 217 -24.44 -15.20 -8.34
CA ALA A 217 -24.28 -15.34 -9.79
C ALA A 217 -22.95 -16.03 -10.19
N SER A 218 -21.90 -15.89 -9.38
CA SER A 218 -20.55 -16.43 -9.68
C SER A 218 -20.43 -17.96 -9.63
N THR A 219 -21.45 -18.65 -9.11
CA THR A 219 -21.49 -20.12 -8.97
C THR A 219 -22.09 -20.85 -10.17
N LEU A 220 -22.68 -20.12 -11.12
CA LEU A 220 -23.23 -20.64 -12.38
C LEU A 220 -22.14 -20.48 -13.46
N ASN A 221 -21.68 -21.58 -14.05
CA ASN A 221 -20.51 -21.61 -14.95
C ASN A 221 -20.68 -20.82 -16.27
N GLU A 222 -19.50 -20.38 -16.78
CA GLU A 222 -19.16 -19.77 -18.08
C GLU A 222 -19.65 -18.32 -18.36
N ALA A 223 -18.83 -17.38 -17.86
CA ALA A 223 -18.54 -16.00 -18.29
C ALA A 223 -19.63 -14.90 -18.24
N VAL A 224 -19.62 -14.11 -17.15
CA VAL A 224 -19.37 -12.63 -17.08
C VAL A 224 -18.91 -12.30 -15.63
N ASP A 225 -19.50 -12.95 -14.62
CA ASP A 225 -19.33 -12.62 -13.19
C ASP A 225 -18.39 -13.56 -12.40
N LYS A 226 -17.52 -14.29 -13.11
CA LYS A 226 -16.58 -15.23 -12.45
C LYS A 226 -15.64 -14.45 -11.52
N GLY A 227 -15.53 -14.93 -10.28
CA GLY A 227 -14.73 -14.30 -9.24
C GLY A 227 -15.33 -13.03 -8.65
N ASP A 228 -16.63 -12.77 -8.87
CA ASP A 228 -17.34 -11.67 -8.22
C ASP A 228 -17.78 -12.02 -6.79
N GLY A 229 -17.94 -11.00 -5.96
CA GLY A 229 -18.25 -11.17 -4.54
C GLY A 229 -18.18 -9.88 -3.74
N ALA A 230 -18.21 -10.04 -2.42
CA ALA A 230 -18.24 -8.93 -1.49
C ALA A 230 -17.30 -9.12 -0.29
N VAL A 231 -16.77 -8.00 0.20
CA VAL A 231 -16.19 -7.91 1.54
C VAL A 231 -17.32 -7.62 2.52
N LEU A 232 -17.43 -8.43 3.57
CA LEU A 232 -18.37 -8.25 4.66
C LEU A 232 -17.61 -7.73 5.88
N VAL A 233 -18.12 -6.69 6.53
CA VAL A 233 -17.60 -6.21 7.82
C VAL A 233 -18.70 -6.34 8.86
N PHE A 234 -18.44 -7.20 9.85
CA PHE A 234 -19.29 -7.43 11.01
C PHE A 234 -18.84 -6.52 12.13
N ILE A 235 -19.75 -5.75 12.71
CA ILE A 235 -19.42 -4.66 13.63
C ILE A 235 -20.14 -4.89 14.96
N ASP A 236 -19.36 -4.96 16.03
CA ASP A 236 -19.86 -4.78 17.39
C ASP A 236 -20.02 -3.29 17.64
N LEU A 237 -21.26 -2.87 17.87
CA LEU A 237 -21.58 -1.51 18.28
C LEU A 237 -21.64 -1.43 19.80
N ALA A 238 -21.30 -0.29 20.37
CA ALA A 238 -21.23 -0.08 21.81
C ALA A 238 -22.54 -0.50 22.51
N GLY A 239 -23.69 -0.15 21.91
CA GLY A 239 -25.01 -0.47 22.44
C GLY A 239 -25.51 -1.90 22.16
N SER A 240 -24.76 -2.71 21.40
CA SER A 240 -25.11 -4.10 21.13
C SER A 240 -24.44 -5.07 22.10
N MET A 241 -25.06 -6.23 22.33
CA MET A 241 -24.32 -7.35 22.89
C MET A 241 -23.24 -7.80 21.89
N PRO A 242 -22.03 -8.16 22.34
CA PRO A 242 -21.01 -8.76 21.49
C PRO A 242 -21.57 -9.85 20.59
N GLY A 243 -21.26 -9.81 19.30
CA GLY A 243 -21.68 -10.82 18.34
C GLY A 243 -21.33 -12.23 18.81
N ILE A 244 -22.32 -13.11 18.94
CA ILE A 244 -22.16 -14.47 19.47
C ILE A 244 -22.23 -15.57 18.38
N SER A 245 -22.59 -15.24 17.14
CA SER A 245 -22.82 -16.24 16.09
C SER A 245 -22.16 -15.86 14.76
N TRP A 246 -21.51 -16.84 14.14
CA TRP A 246 -20.80 -16.69 12.86
C TRP A 246 -21.60 -17.39 11.75
N PRO A 247 -21.89 -16.72 10.62
CA PRO A 247 -22.44 -17.41 9.48
C PRO A 247 -21.37 -18.32 8.85
N GLY A 248 -21.71 -19.59 8.67
CA GLY A 248 -20.90 -20.54 7.89
C GLY A 248 -21.36 -20.62 6.44
N ASN A 249 -20.64 -21.34 5.60
CA ASN A 249 -21.01 -21.51 4.18
C ASN A 249 -22.41 -22.13 3.98
N ASP A 250 -22.87 -22.96 4.92
CA ASP A 250 -24.18 -23.63 4.88
C ASP A 250 -25.27 -22.88 5.68
N SER A 251 -25.02 -21.62 6.06
CA SER A 251 -25.87 -20.91 7.04
C SER A 251 -27.05 -20.12 6.45
N ASP A 252 -27.38 -20.28 5.16
CA ASP A 252 -28.39 -19.46 4.45
C ASP A 252 -28.21 -17.95 4.70
N PHE A 253 -26.95 -17.52 4.81
CA PHE A 253 -26.58 -16.12 5.03
C PHE A 253 -26.80 -15.32 3.74
N ASN A 254 -27.49 -14.20 3.87
CA ASN A 254 -27.87 -13.37 2.73
C ASN A 254 -26.66 -12.71 2.07
N TYR A 255 -26.66 -12.63 0.74
CA TYR A 255 -25.77 -11.75 0.00
C TYR A 255 -26.43 -10.36 -0.10
N PHE A 256 -25.91 -9.38 0.64
CA PHE A 256 -26.61 -8.11 0.88
C PHE A 256 -26.57 -7.09 -0.27
N ILE A 257 -25.82 -7.34 -1.34
CA ILE A 257 -25.71 -6.41 -2.47
C ILE A 257 -26.70 -6.86 -3.56
N PRO A 258 -27.76 -6.07 -3.83
CA PRO A 258 -28.71 -6.43 -4.86
C PRO A 258 -28.09 -6.32 -6.26
N ASP A 259 -28.51 -7.18 -7.19
CA ASP A 259 -28.03 -7.20 -8.58
C ASP A 259 -28.96 -6.43 -9.56
N ASP A 260 -29.81 -5.55 -9.02
CA ASP A 260 -30.66 -4.65 -9.79
C ASP A 260 -29.82 -3.75 -10.72
N GLN A 261 -30.29 -3.57 -11.95
CA GLN A 261 -29.60 -2.81 -13.01
C GLN A 261 -30.37 -1.53 -13.35
N THR A 262 -29.64 -0.49 -13.70
CA THR A 262 -30.13 0.76 -14.30
C THR A 262 -29.61 0.90 -15.74
N ASP A 263 -30.06 1.93 -16.46
CA ASP A 263 -29.52 2.26 -17.79
C ASP A 263 -28.01 2.60 -17.76
N GLN A 264 -27.42 2.84 -16.58
CA GLN A 264 -26.00 3.16 -16.37
C GLN A 264 -25.20 2.01 -15.74
N GLY A 265 -25.79 0.82 -15.58
CA GLY A 265 -25.17 -0.36 -14.94
C GLY A 265 -25.77 -0.68 -13.57
N GLU A 266 -25.01 -1.39 -12.73
CA GLU A 266 -25.44 -1.84 -11.39
C GLU A 266 -25.97 -0.68 -10.54
N GLN A 267 -27.17 -0.88 -9.97
CA GLN A 267 -27.82 0.14 -9.15
C GLN A 267 -27.18 0.27 -7.76
N TYR A 268 -26.70 -0.84 -7.22
CA TYR A 268 -26.22 -0.95 -5.84
C TYR A 268 -24.81 -1.56 -5.81
N SER A 269 -23.93 -0.97 -5.02
CA SER A 269 -22.56 -1.45 -4.85
C SER A 269 -22.18 -1.73 -3.40
N ALA A 270 -23.07 -1.39 -2.46
CA ALA A 270 -22.89 -1.57 -1.03
C ALA A 270 -24.22 -1.64 -0.27
N ALA A 271 -24.17 -2.21 0.93
CA ALA A 271 -25.31 -2.27 1.86
C ALA A 271 -24.86 -2.18 3.32
N LEU A 272 -25.69 -1.60 4.18
CA LEU A 272 -25.51 -1.53 5.63
C LEU A 272 -26.77 -2.08 6.33
N VAL A 273 -26.60 -3.03 7.23
CA VAL A 273 -27.67 -3.64 8.03
C VAL A 273 -27.41 -3.36 9.51
N ILE A 274 -28.41 -2.83 10.22
CA ILE A 274 -28.34 -2.49 11.65
C ILE A 274 -29.33 -3.37 12.43
N HIS A 275 -28.87 -3.93 13.54
CA HIS A 275 -29.67 -4.78 14.41
C HIS A 275 -30.90 -4.05 14.96
N GLU A 276 -32.05 -4.71 15.02
CA GLU A 276 -33.33 -4.10 15.42
C GLU A 276 -33.26 -3.33 16.76
N SER A 277 -32.50 -3.83 17.74
CA SER A 277 -32.37 -3.23 19.07
C SER A 277 -31.68 -1.86 19.07
N LEU A 278 -30.99 -1.50 17.99
CA LEU A 278 -30.26 -0.24 17.85
C LEU A 278 -31.00 0.77 16.97
N VAL A 279 -32.13 0.39 16.38
CA VAL A 279 -32.90 1.25 15.46
C VAL A 279 -33.39 2.52 16.16
N SER A 280 -33.77 2.46 17.43
CA SER A 280 -34.17 3.65 18.21
C SER A 280 -33.02 4.62 18.48
N SER A 281 -31.76 4.14 18.42
CA SER A 281 -30.55 4.95 18.61
C SER A 281 -30.04 5.55 17.30
N ALA A 282 -30.53 5.05 16.15
CA ALA A 282 -30.20 5.45 14.79
C ALA A 282 -31.05 6.65 14.31
N ASN A 283 -30.82 7.81 14.95
CA ASN A 283 -31.33 9.12 14.52
C ASN A 283 -30.35 9.80 13.52
N GLU A 284 -30.76 10.91 12.89
CA GLU A 284 -29.95 11.60 11.87
C GLU A 284 -28.51 11.93 12.33
N ASP A 285 -28.35 12.41 13.57
CA ASP A 285 -27.05 12.79 14.14
C ASP A 285 -26.12 11.57 14.32
N ASN A 286 -26.64 10.45 14.81
CA ASN A 286 -25.84 9.25 15.07
C ASN A 286 -25.64 8.39 13.81
N MET A 287 -26.51 8.52 12.80
CA MET A 287 -26.41 7.82 11.52
C MET A 287 -25.24 8.32 10.68
N GLN A 288 -24.87 9.61 10.80
CA GLN A 288 -23.69 10.17 10.12
C GLN A 288 -22.39 9.43 10.47
N LEU A 289 -22.26 8.93 11.69
CA LEU A 289 -21.12 8.09 12.06
C LEU A 289 -21.10 6.84 11.18
N LEU A 290 -22.16 6.03 11.16
CA LEU A 290 -22.22 4.77 10.40
C LEU A 290 -22.10 4.93 8.87
N THR A 291 -22.53 6.07 8.31
CA THR A 291 -22.44 6.33 6.86
C THR A 291 -21.08 6.89 6.41
N THR A 292 -20.27 7.43 7.34
CA THR A 292 -18.90 7.92 7.08
C THR A 292 -17.85 6.84 7.35
N LEU A 293 -18.28 5.72 7.95
CA LEU A 293 -17.45 4.84 8.77
C LEU A 293 -16.59 3.82 8.03
N LEU A 294 -16.44 3.86 6.70
CA LEU A 294 -15.95 2.66 6.02
C LEU A 294 -14.95 2.87 4.88
N PHE A 295 -14.53 4.09 4.54
CA PHE A 295 -13.70 4.30 3.34
C PHE A 295 -12.47 5.17 3.57
N PRO A 296 -11.26 4.63 3.36
CA PRO A 296 -10.07 5.48 3.28
C PRO A 296 -10.18 6.42 2.07
N GLY A 297 -9.64 7.63 2.24
CA GLY A 297 -9.67 8.66 1.21
C GLY A 297 -10.97 9.48 1.22
N GLN A 298 -11.46 9.83 0.04
CA GLN A 298 -12.53 10.79 -0.15
C GLN A 298 -13.80 10.08 -0.66
N HIS A 299 -14.24 9.01 0.02
CA HIS A 299 -15.45 8.26 -0.33
C HIS A 299 -16.41 8.18 0.87
N HIS A 300 -17.70 8.05 0.61
CA HIS A 300 -18.74 7.88 1.62
C HIS A 300 -19.85 6.94 1.12
N PHE A 301 -20.62 6.39 2.05
CA PHE A 301 -21.77 5.55 1.69
C PHE A 301 -22.97 6.44 1.40
N GLU A 302 -23.40 6.47 0.14
CA GLU A 302 -24.58 7.18 -0.31
C GLU A 302 -25.78 6.24 -0.30
N VAL A 303 -26.73 6.50 0.59
CA VAL A 303 -27.96 5.71 0.73
C VAL A 303 -28.91 6.02 -0.43
N ILE A 304 -29.31 4.99 -1.18
CA ILE A 304 -30.33 5.08 -2.23
C ILE A 304 -31.71 4.75 -1.67
N SER A 305 -31.80 3.71 -0.84
CA SER A 305 -33.07 3.25 -0.28
C SER A 305 -32.89 2.64 1.10
N GLU A 306 -33.87 2.87 1.97
CA GLU A 306 -33.91 2.40 3.34
C GLU A 306 -35.17 1.56 3.59
N HIS A 307 -35.03 0.44 4.28
CA HIS A 307 -36.12 -0.44 4.65
C HIS A 307 -35.93 -1.02 6.06
N THR A 308 -37.04 -1.39 6.71
CA THR A 308 -37.02 -2.07 8.01
C THR A 308 -37.88 -3.33 7.93
N PRO A 309 -37.37 -4.44 7.38
CA PRO A 309 -37.97 -5.77 7.54
C PRO A 309 -37.87 -6.19 9.02
N HIS A 310 -37.04 -7.17 9.39
CA HIS A 310 -36.69 -7.41 10.80
C HIS A 310 -35.62 -6.42 11.27
N ASP A 311 -34.44 -6.50 10.64
CA ASP A 311 -33.33 -5.57 10.85
C ASP A 311 -33.44 -4.39 9.88
N ARG A 312 -32.95 -3.21 10.25
CA ARG A 312 -32.97 -2.03 9.37
C ARG A 312 -31.85 -2.15 8.34
N VAL A 313 -32.16 -1.99 7.06
CA VAL A 313 -31.22 -2.11 5.94
C VAL A 313 -31.22 -0.87 5.07
N PHE A 314 -30.01 -0.44 4.70
CA PHE A 314 -29.72 0.64 3.78
C PHE A 314 -29.01 0.06 2.57
N PHE A 315 -29.56 0.29 1.38
CA PHE A 315 -28.93 -0.05 0.11
C PHE A 315 -28.40 1.21 -0.55
N GLY A 316 -27.20 1.15 -1.11
CA GLY A 316 -26.54 2.35 -1.61
C GLY A 316 -25.31 2.07 -2.47
N ASN A 317 -24.56 3.14 -2.70
CA ASN A 317 -23.32 3.13 -3.44
C ASN A 317 -22.19 3.73 -2.60
N LEU A 318 -20.94 3.38 -2.93
CA LEU A 318 -19.81 4.21 -2.53
C LEU A 318 -19.75 5.39 -3.49
N ALA A 319 -20.04 6.58 -2.98
CA ALA A 319 -19.92 7.84 -3.70
C ALA A 319 -18.61 8.55 -3.32
N THR A 320 -18.08 9.33 -4.27
CA THR A 320 -16.93 10.18 -4.01
C THR A 320 -17.36 11.44 -3.25
N SER A 321 -16.56 11.87 -2.29
CA SER A 321 -16.72 13.14 -1.58
C SER A 321 -16.48 14.31 -2.54
N THR A 322 -17.06 15.47 -2.25
CA THR A 322 -16.79 16.73 -2.98
C THR A 322 -15.31 17.09 -3.09
N THR A 323 -14.47 16.56 -2.19
CA THR A 323 -13.03 16.80 -2.20
C THR A 323 -12.26 15.87 -3.15
N TYR A 324 -12.93 14.88 -3.77
CA TYR A 324 -12.38 13.94 -4.75
C TYR A 324 -12.03 14.61 -6.08
N TYR A 325 -10.80 14.36 -6.53
CA TYR A 325 -10.30 14.73 -7.84
C TYR A 325 -9.54 13.56 -8.47
N SER A 326 -9.52 13.51 -9.79
CA SER A 326 -8.83 12.49 -10.57
C SER A 326 -8.09 13.11 -11.75
N VAL A 327 -7.04 12.41 -12.20
CA VAL A 327 -6.42 12.63 -13.51
C VAL A 327 -6.89 11.52 -14.45
N GLU A 328 -7.40 11.92 -15.62
CA GLU A 328 -7.86 10.99 -16.66
C GLU A 328 -7.07 11.16 -17.97
N PRO A 329 -6.65 10.07 -18.65
CA PRO A 329 -6.77 8.69 -18.21
C PRO A 329 -5.86 8.41 -17.01
N THR A 330 -6.30 7.52 -16.12
CA THR A 330 -5.57 7.24 -14.88
C THR A 330 -4.38 6.30 -15.09
N PHE A 331 -4.48 5.45 -16.12
CA PHE A 331 -3.39 4.66 -16.69
C PHE A 331 -3.36 4.85 -18.20
N SER A 332 -2.17 5.02 -18.76
CA SER A 332 -1.98 4.98 -20.22
C SER A 332 -0.60 4.42 -20.54
N THR A 333 -0.47 3.86 -21.74
CA THR A 333 0.80 3.43 -22.32
C THR A 333 0.95 4.08 -23.68
N ILE A 334 2.07 4.76 -23.92
CA ILE A 334 2.37 5.43 -25.20
C ILE A 334 3.79 5.10 -25.68
N ARG A 335 4.09 5.41 -26.95
CA ARG A 335 5.47 5.36 -27.45
C ARG A 335 6.31 6.51 -26.96
N ALA A 336 7.60 6.25 -26.82
CA ALA A 336 8.65 7.25 -26.94
C ALA A 336 8.41 8.21 -28.12
N GLY A 337 8.48 9.51 -27.86
CA GLY A 337 8.28 10.59 -28.84
C GLY A 337 6.83 10.91 -29.20
N THR A 338 5.84 10.27 -28.57
CA THR A 338 4.40 10.57 -28.78
C THR A 338 3.82 11.40 -27.62
N GLN A 339 2.53 11.76 -27.73
CA GLN A 339 1.85 12.62 -26.76
C GLN A 339 0.65 11.92 -26.13
N GLN A 340 0.35 12.29 -24.89
CA GLN A 340 -0.85 11.90 -24.17
C GLN A 340 -1.49 13.12 -23.52
N ALA A 341 -2.78 13.34 -23.77
CA ALA A 341 -3.55 14.38 -23.08
C ALA A 341 -4.13 13.84 -21.77
N PHE A 342 -4.07 14.65 -20.73
CA PHE A 342 -4.64 14.40 -19.41
C PHE A 342 -5.60 15.53 -19.02
N SER A 343 -6.72 15.16 -18.39
CA SER A 343 -7.70 16.09 -17.83
C SER A 343 -7.79 15.92 -16.32
N PHE A 344 -7.87 17.03 -15.59
CA PHE A 344 -8.09 17.02 -14.14
C PHE A 344 -9.58 17.19 -13.86
N ARG A 345 -10.21 16.20 -13.21
CA ARG A 345 -11.65 16.17 -12.98
C ARG A 345 -12.00 16.21 -11.50
N ASN A 346 -13.13 16.82 -11.18
CA ASN A 346 -13.71 16.80 -9.83
C ASN A 346 -14.58 15.54 -9.60
N SER A 347 -15.14 15.42 -8.40
CA SER A 347 -16.02 14.33 -7.96
C SER A 347 -17.22 14.02 -8.87
N VAL A 348 -17.72 14.99 -9.63
CA VAL A 348 -18.83 14.82 -10.57
C VAL A 348 -18.37 14.63 -12.03
N GLY A 349 -17.08 14.42 -12.26
CA GLY A 349 -16.49 14.16 -13.58
C GLY A 349 -16.31 15.41 -14.45
N GLN A 350 -16.50 16.62 -13.90
CA GLN A 350 -16.28 17.86 -14.63
C GLN A 350 -14.80 18.24 -14.63
N GLU A 351 -14.30 18.63 -15.79
CA GLU A 351 -12.92 19.11 -15.93
C GLU A 351 -12.75 20.49 -15.28
N VAL A 352 -11.70 20.62 -14.47
CA VAL A 352 -11.33 21.83 -13.74
C VAL A 352 -9.89 22.24 -14.10
N PRO A 353 -9.54 23.54 -14.04
CA PRO A 353 -8.18 23.98 -14.36
C PRO A 353 -7.19 23.42 -13.36
N ALA A 354 -6.05 22.90 -13.84
CA ALA A 354 -4.99 22.37 -12.99
C ALA A 354 -3.61 22.85 -13.43
N SER A 355 -2.69 22.97 -12.47
CA SER A 355 -1.26 23.02 -12.75
C SER A 355 -0.70 21.60 -12.81
N TRP A 356 0.18 21.34 -13.76
CA TRP A 356 0.69 20.00 -14.07
C TRP A 356 2.16 19.84 -13.70
N GLU A 357 2.50 18.66 -13.18
CA GLU A 357 3.86 18.23 -12.85
C GLU A 357 4.08 16.81 -13.39
N VAL A 358 5.31 16.51 -13.81
CA VAL A 358 5.72 15.17 -14.25
C VAL A 358 6.96 14.70 -13.51
N ARG A 359 6.96 13.43 -13.13
CA ARG A 359 8.08 12.76 -12.47
C ARG A 359 8.34 11.42 -13.15
N SER A 360 9.46 11.28 -13.84
CA SER A 360 9.89 10.00 -14.40
C SER A 360 10.69 9.22 -13.36
N LEU A 361 10.23 8.05 -12.96
CA LEU A 361 10.82 7.29 -11.86
C LEU A 361 12.20 6.72 -12.19
N ASN A 362 12.35 6.21 -13.42
CA ASN A 362 13.53 5.46 -13.84
C ASN A 362 14.31 6.12 -14.98
N SER A 363 14.15 7.43 -15.22
CA SER A 363 14.99 8.16 -16.18
C SER A 363 15.95 9.07 -15.43
N ALA A 364 17.22 9.09 -15.84
CA ALA A 364 18.19 10.08 -15.39
C ALA A 364 18.21 11.24 -16.41
N GLY A 365 17.93 12.46 -15.94
CA GLY A 365 17.86 13.66 -16.76
C GLY A 365 16.47 14.01 -17.32
N SER A 366 16.30 15.30 -17.64
CA SER A 366 15.01 15.89 -18.06
C SER A 366 14.58 15.52 -19.49
N ALA A 367 15.52 15.16 -20.37
CA ALA A 367 15.20 14.84 -21.77
C ALA A 367 14.44 13.52 -21.93
N GLY A 368 14.82 12.49 -21.15
CA GLY A 368 14.12 11.20 -21.14
C GLY A 368 12.80 11.24 -20.39
N ALA A 369 12.70 12.06 -19.34
CA ALA A 369 11.50 12.21 -18.53
C ALA A 369 10.28 12.77 -19.29
N GLY A 370 10.50 13.46 -20.41
CA GLY A 370 9.46 14.16 -21.16
C GLY A 370 8.98 15.43 -20.44
N THR A 371 8.00 16.10 -21.03
CA THR A 371 7.47 17.38 -20.52
C THR A 371 5.95 17.41 -20.61
N ILE A 372 5.29 18.11 -19.70
CA ILE A 372 3.85 18.37 -19.76
C ILE A 372 3.58 19.86 -19.92
N ASP A 373 2.64 20.21 -20.80
CA ASP A 373 2.23 21.59 -20.98
C ASP A 373 1.13 22.01 -19.98
N LYS A 374 0.81 23.31 -19.98
CA LYS A 374 -0.23 23.88 -19.11
C LYS A 374 -1.65 23.36 -19.39
N ASN A 375 -1.88 22.70 -20.53
CA ASN A 375 -3.17 22.14 -20.93
C ASN A 375 -3.27 20.65 -20.57
N GLY A 376 -2.27 20.08 -19.89
CA GLY A 376 -2.25 18.66 -19.53
C GLY A 376 -1.79 17.75 -20.66
N VAL A 377 -1.15 18.27 -21.72
CA VAL A 377 -0.59 17.44 -22.79
C VAL A 377 0.85 17.07 -22.48
N TYR A 378 1.06 15.82 -22.13
CA TYR A 378 2.38 15.23 -21.98
C TYR A 378 3.01 14.91 -23.33
N THR A 379 4.29 15.20 -23.48
CA THR A 379 5.13 14.83 -24.62
C THR A 379 6.29 13.97 -24.12
N ALA A 380 6.32 12.71 -24.57
CA ALA A 380 7.38 11.77 -24.25
C ALA A 380 8.73 12.19 -24.85
N GLY A 381 9.81 11.89 -24.14
CA GLY A 381 11.16 11.95 -24.72
C GLY A 381 11.25 11.09 -25.98
N THR A 382 12.01 11.53 -26.98
CA THR A 382 12.22 10.76 -28.21
C THR A 382 13.02 9.48 -27.90
N ARG A 383 12.91 8.47 -28.78
CA ARG A 383 13.57 7.17 -28.64
C ARG A 383 15.06 7.23 -28.23
N GLN A 384 15.80 8.21 -28.76
CA GLN A 384 17.20 8.44 -28.40
C GLN A 384 17.44 8.75 -26.90
N TYR A 385 16.47 9.39 -26.22
CA TYR A 385 16.62 9.86 -24.84
C TYR A 385 15.89 9.01 -23.80
N VAL A 386 15.04 8.07 -24.23
CA VAL A 386 14.28 7.21 -23.29
C VAL A 386 15.23 6.31 -22.50
N GLY A 387 16.29 5.81 -23.14
CA GLY A 387 17.40 5.11 -22.50
C GLY A 387 17.07 3.75 -21.87
N GLN A 388 15.80 3.32 -21.94
CA GLN A 388 15.28 2.06 -21.40
C GLN A 388 14.08 1.58 -22.23
N GLU A 389 13.68 0.32 -22.05
CA GLU A 389 12.53 -0.27 -22.73
C GLU A 389 11.18 0.34 -22.30
N THR A 390 11.05 0.72 -21.04
CA THR A 390 9.82 1.32 -20.50
C THR A 390 10.16 2.31 -19.40
N LEU A 391 9.70 3.56 -19.54
CA LEU A 391 9.73 4.54 -18.47
C LEU A 391 8.40 4.57 -17.74
N ARG A 392 8.46 4.69 -16.40
CA ARG A 392 7.31 4.92 -15.54
C ARG A 392 7.27 6.41 -15.20
N VAL A 393 6.26 7.10 -15.71
CA VAL A 393 6.07 8.54 -15.54
C VAL A 393 4.81 8.80 -14.73
N VAL A 394 4.96 9.54 -13.64
CA VAL A 394 3.85 9.99 -12.80
C VAL A 394 3.47 11.38 -13.25
N VAL A 395 2.22 11.54 -13.67
CA VAL A 395 1.63 12.83 -14.06
C VAL A 395 0.74 13.31 -12.92
N THR A 396 1.01 14.49 -12.36
CA THR A 396 0.27 15.02 -11.22
C THR A 396 -0.40 16.34 -11.58
N GLY A 397 -1.72 16.40 -11.37
CA GLY A 397 -2.50 17.63 -11.45
C GLY A 397 -2.72 18.22 -10.06
N ARG A 398 -2.64 19.55 -9.94
CA ARG A 398 -2.98 20.28 -8.71
C ARG A 398 -3.98 21.40 -8.99
N TYR A 399 -4.93 21.57 -8.09
CA TYR A 399 -5.94 22.62 -8.14
C TYR A 399 -6.14 23.25 -6.76
N SER A 400 -6.06 24.57 -6.68
CA SER A 400 -6.28 25.32 -5.44
C SER A 400 -7.60 26.07 -5.52
N HIS A 401 -8.52 25.79 -4.59
CA HIS A 401 -9.82 26.45 -4.52
C HIS A 401 -10.26 26.68 -3.07
N ALA A 402 -10.76 27.90 -2.79
CA ALA A 402 -11.24 28.30 -1.46
C ALA A 402 -10.21 28.08 -0.32
N GLY A 403 -8.91 28.28 -0.61
CA GLY A 403 -7.82 28.09 0.36
C GLY A 403 -7.49 26.63 0.66
N LYS A 404 -8.00 25.68 -0.12
CA LYS A 404 -7.64 24.26 -0.06
C LYS A 404 -6.96 23.83 -1.36
N ASP A 405 -5.93 23.00 -1.22
CA ASP A 405 -5.20 22.42 -2.33
C ASP A 405 -5.65 20.97 -2.55
N TYR A 406 -5.93 20.64 -3.81
CA TYR A 406 -6.32 19.31 -4.26
C TYR A 406 -5.25 18.78 -5.21
N LYS A 407 -4.87 17.51 -5.04
CA LYS A 407 -3.90 16.82 -5.90
C LYS A 407 -4.50 15.48 -6.36
N ALA A 408 -4.18 15.07 -7.58
CA ALA A 408 -4.39 13.70 -8.06
C ALA A 408 -3.32 13.36 -9.10
N SER A 409 -3.05 12.07 -9.26
CA SER A 409 -2.00 11.60 -10.17
C SER A 409 -2.54 10.54 -11.15
N ALA A 410 -1.77 10.28 -12.20
CA ALA A 410 -1.95 9.19 -13.14
C ALA A 410 -0.59 8.55 -13.44
N LEU A 411 -0.61 7.26 -13.81
CA LEU A 411 0.59 6.53 -14.22
C LEU A 411 0.62 6.40 -15.75
N LEU A 412 1.71 6.87 -16.35
CA LEU A 412 1.98 6.76 -17.77
C LEU A 412 3.20 5.85 -18.00
N LEU A 413 3.02 4.80 -18.79
CA LEU A 413 4.12 3.99 -19.28
C LEU A 413 4.56 4.52 -20.65
N VAL A 414 5.83 4.91 -20.76
CA VAL A 414 6.41 5.30 -22.05
C VAL A 414 7.28 4.15 -22.53
N ALA A 415 6.76 3.39 -23.48
CA ALA A 415 7.47 2.25 -24.07
C ALA A 415 8.36 2.69 -25.22
N TYR A 416 9.54 2.08 -25.34
CA TYR A 416 10.42 2.30 -26.50
C TYR A 416 9.76 1.79 -27.80
N GLU A 417 9.17 0.59 -27.74
CA GLU A 417 8.39 -0.02 -28.81
C GLU A 417 6.90 0.09 -28.53
N ASP A 418 6.10 0.45 -29.54
CA ASP A 418 4.63 0.46 -29.43
C ASP A 418 4.05 -0.94 -29.28
N VAL A 419 4.62 -1.90 -30.02
CA VAL A 419 4.13 -3.27 -30.10
C VAL A 419 5.26 -4.28 -29.94
N SER A 420 4.94 -5.46 -29.44
CA SER A 420 5.84 -6.59 -29.32
C SER A 420 5.05 -7.89 -29.31
N ILE A 421 5.73 -8.96 -29.66
CA ILE A 421 5.22 -10.33 -29.61
C ILE A 421 5.98 -11.11 -28.54
N SER A 422 5.27 -12.00 -27.85
CA SER A 422 5.83 -12.88 -26.83
C SER A 422 5.57 -14.34 -27.22
N PRO A 423 6.58 -15.23 -27.16
CA PRO A 423 8.01 -14.89 -27.13
C PRO A 423 8.48 -14.13 -28.38
N ARG A 424 9.58 -13.40 -28.28
CA ARG A 424 10.32 -12.85 -29.44
C ARG A 424 11.18 -13.89 -30.12
N LEU A 425 11.71 -14.82 -29.33
CA LEU A 425 12.42 -15.98 -29.85
C LEU A 425 12.10 -17.19 -29.01
N SER A 426 11.91 -18.33 -29.65
CA SER A 426 11.83 -19.62 -28.98
C SER A 426 12.57 -20.68 -29.79
N GLU A 427 13.17 -21.64 -29.10
CA GLU A 427 13.92 -22.73 -29.68
C GLU A 427 13.15 -24.05 -29.59
N ARG A 428 13.31 -24.87 -30.62
CA ARG A 428 12.90 -26.28 -30.63
C ARG A 428 14.07 -27.09 -31.16
N GLN A 429 14.55 -27.99 -30.31
CA GLN A 429 15.65 -28.89 -30.62
C GLN A 429 15.13 -30.26 -31.01
N VAL A 430 15.64 -30.81 -32.10
CA VAL A 430 15.45 -32.22 -32.47
C VAL A 430 16.48 -33.08 -31.72
N GLY A 431 16.01 -34.14 -31.08
CA GLY A 431 16.81 -35.15 -30.40
C GLY A 431 16.66 -36.54 -31.02
N LEU A 432 17.66 -37.38 -30.80
CA LEU A 432 17.59 -38.82 -31.04
C LEU A 432 17.14 -39.52 -29.76
N ASN A 433 16.30 -40.55 -29.87
CA ASN A 433 15.95 -41.38 -28.73
C ASN A 433 17.17 -42.24 -28.32
N PRO A 434 17.70 -42.11 -27.07
CA PRO A 434 18.89 -42.84 -26.65
C PRO A 434 18.76 -44.37 -26.76
N ALA A 435 17.54 -44.91 -26.65
CA ALA A 435 17.26 -46.34 -26.76
C ALA A 435 17.49 -46.89 -28.18
N ASP A 436 17.46 -46.03 -29.20
CA ASP A 436 17.57 -46.39 -30.61
C ASP A 436 19.01 -46.25 -31.14
N ILE A 437 19.94 -45.71 -30.35
CA ILE A 437 21.35 -45.54 -30.73
C ILE A 437 22.09 -46.88 -30.63
N VAL A 438 22.16 -47.63 -31.74
CA VAL A 438 22.95 -48.88 -31.86
C VAL A 438 24.27 -48.59 -32.57
N SER A 439 25.37 -49.22 -32.13
CA SER A 439 26.68 -49.03 -32.76
C SER A 439 26.68 -49.47 -34.23
N GLY A 440 27.04 -48.56 -35.13
CA GLY A 440 27.09 -48.80 -36.58
C GLY A 440 25.79 -48.51 -37.34
N ALA A 441 24.72 -48.06 -36.67
CA ALA A 441 23.53 -47.55 -37.36
C ALA A 441 23.81 -46.19 -38.01
N SER A 442 23.28 -45.97 -39.22
CA SER A 442 23.32 -44.64 -39.85
C SER A 442 22.52 -43.66 -38.99
N LYS A 443 23.14 -42.56 -38.55
CA LYS A 443 22.46 -41.50 -37.76
C LYS A 443 21.22 -40.94 -38.48
N THR A 444 21.18 -41.04 -39.81
CA THR A 444 20.07 -40.59 -40.67
C THR A 444 18.87 -41.55 -40.72
N ALA A 445 18.95 -42.74 -40.12
CA ALA A 445 17.90 -43.77 -40.14
C ALA A 445 17.21 -44.00 -38.78
N LEU A 446 17.60 -43.26 -37.74
CA LEU A 446 17.08 -43.39 -36.38
C LEU A 446 15.80 -42.54 -36.18
N PRO A 447 14.84 -42.97 -35.34
CA PRO A 447 13.68 -42.16 -35.00
C PRO A 447 14.11 -40.84 -34.34
N VAL A 448 13.62 -39.73 -34.88
CA VAL A 448 13.87 -38.37 -34.39
C VAL A 448 12.61 -37.82 -33.73
N GLN A 449 12.78 -37.11 -32.63
CA GLN A 449 11.68 -36.48 -31.89
C GLN A 449 12.08 -35.08 -31.41
N TRP A 450 11.10 -34.22 -31.20
CA TRP A 450 11.34 -32.95 -30.54
C TRP A 450 11.70 -33.18 -29.08
N SER A 451 12.75 -32.53 -28.60
CA SER A 451 13.10 -32.49 -27.18
C SER A 451 12.02 -31.79 -26.34
N ASN A 452 11.25 -30.89 -26.96
CA ASN A 452 10.01 -30.34 -26.42
C ASN A 452 8.94 -30.20 -27.54
N PRO A 453 8.02 -31.17 -27.70
CA PRO A 453 7.04 -31.16 -28.77
C PRO A 453 5.87 -30.20 -28.54
N GLU A 454 5.78 -29.56 -27.36
CA GLU A 454 4.63 -28.72 -27.01
C GLU A 454 4.50 -27.53 -27.96
N PRO A 455 3.27 -27.24 -28.44
CA PRO A 455 3.00 -26.05 -29.22
C PRO A 455 3.41 -24.78 -28.47
N ILE A 456 3.86 -23.77 -29.21
CA ILE A 456 4.25 -22.47 -28.68
C ILE A 456 3.04 -21.56 -28.71
N VAL A 457 2.67 -21.01 -27.56
CA VAL A 457 1.68 -19.94 -27.47
C VAL A 457 2.36 -18.63 -27.84
N LEU A 458 1.87 -17.97 -28.87
CA LEU A 458 2.32 -16.66 -29.33
C LEU A 458 1.25 -15.63 -28.97
N THR A 459 1.65 -14.53 -28.34
CA THR A 459 0.74 -13.44 -28.00
C THR A 459 1.24 -12.13 -28.59
N ALA A 460 0.41 -11.49 -29.40
CA ALA A 460 0.67 -10.16 -29.93
C ALA A 460 0.21 -9.10 -28.93
N SER A 461 1.03 -8.06 -28.70
CA SER A 461 0.59 -6.92 -27.90
C SER A 461 -0.40 -6.09 -28.71
N ALA A 462 -1.69 -6.26 -28.42
CA ALA A 462 -2.78 -5.56 -29.08
C ALA A 462 -3.87 -5.29 -28.06
N ALA A 463 -4.63 -4.20 -28.25
CA ALA A 463 -5.80 -3.94 -27.42
C ALA A 463 -6.85 -5.04 -27.63
N HIS A 464 -7.77 -5.20 -26.67
CA HIS A 464 -8.77 -6.27 -26.74
C HIS A 464 -9.61 -6.24 -28.03
N ASP A 465 -9.95 -5.04 -28.52
CA ASP A 465 -10.76 -4.84 -29.73
C ASP A 465 -9.93 -4.78 -31.03
N ASP A 466 -8.60 -4.91 -30.93
CA ASP A 466 -7.73 -4.88 -32.10
C ASP A 466 -7.82 -6.17 -32.92
N LYS A 467 -7.75 -6.03 -34.24
CA LYS A 467 -7.74 -7.16 -35.16
C LYS A 467 -6.32 -7.51 -35.55
N VAL A 468 -5.82 -8.65 -35.05
CA VAL A 468 -4.49 -9.17 -35.38
C VAL A 468 -4.60 -10.28 -36.42
N THR A 469 -3.76 -10.22 -37.46
CA THR A 469 -3.58 -11.31 -38.43
C THR A 469 -2.18 -11.88 -38.35
N TRP A 470 -2.08 -13.20 -38.38
CA TRP A 470 -0.82 -13.92 -38.24
C TRP A 470 -0.39 -14.53 -39.58
N THR A 471 0.91 -14.55 -39.84
CA THR A 471 1.47 -15.07 -41.11
C THR A 471 2.81 -15.74 -40.87
N LEU A 472 2.96 -16.98 -41.33
CA LEU A 472 4.27 -17.64 -41.45
C LEU A 472 5.02 -16.98 -42.61
N LEU A 473 6.23 -16.48 -42.34
CA LEU A 473 7.08 -15.84 -43.33
C LEU A 473 8.12 -16.83 -43.89
N ASP A 474 8.67 -16.48 -45.05
CA ASP A 474 9.74 -17.20 -45.76
C ASP A 474 9.37 -18.63 -46.16
N THR A 475 9.69 -19.61 -45.30
CA THR A 475 9.51 -21.05 -45.51
C THR A 475 8.51 -21.55 -44.46
N ASN A 476 7.44 -22.25 -44.87
CA ASN A 476 6.36 -22.66 -43.96
C ASN A 476 6.69 -23.97 -43.23
N TYR A 477 7.58 -23.91 -42.25
CA TYR A 477 7.82 -24.99 -41.30
C TYR A 477 6.75 -24.97 -40.20
N GLY A 478 5.99 -26.05 -40.09
CA GLY A 478 4.95 -26.20 -39.06
C GLY A 478 3.61 -25.55 -39.45
N SER A 479 2.77 -25.30 -38.44
CA SER A 479 1.43 -24.75 -38.64
C SER A 479 1.03 -23.82 -37.50
N ILE A 480 0.07 -22.92 -37.77
CA ILE A 480 -0.43 -21.97 -36.79
C ILE A 480 -1.96 -22.04 -36.70
N GLN A 481 -2.49 -22.07 -35.49
CA GLN A 481 -3.92 -21.98 -35.20
C GLN A 481 -4.21 -20.62 -34.55
N LEU A 482 -5.27 -19.94 -35.02
CA LEU A 482 -5.52 -18.55 -34.68
C LEU A 482 -6.63 -18.43 -33.63
N GLU A 483 -6.39 -17.62 -32.61
CA GLU A 483 -7.36 -17.29 -31.58
C GLU A 483 -7.23 -15.81 -31.19
N GLY A 484 -7.74 -14.91 -32.06
CA GLY A 484 -7.68 -13.46 -31.84
C GLY A 484 -6.25 -12.91 -31.80
N ASN A 485 -5.87 -12.30 -30.68
CA ASN A 485 -4.53 -11.78 -30.43
C ASN A 485 -3.53 -12.87 -29.97
N VAL A 486 -3.97 -14.12 -29.88
CA VAL A 486 -3.16 -15.29 -29.56
C VAL A 486 -3.10 -16.21 -30.79
N ALA A 487 -1.96 -16.88 -30.96
CA ALA A 487 -1.81 -17.93 -31.95
C ALA A 487 -1.01 -19.10 -31.39
N LEU A 488 -1.44 -20.32 -31.71
CA LEU A 488 -0.77 -21.54 -31.29
C LEU A 488 0.08 -22.07 -32.45
N TYR A 489 1.41 -21.98 -32.34
CA TYR A 489 2.34 -22.52 -33.33
C TYR A 489 2.71 -23.96 -32.98
N THR A 490 2.51 -24.88 -33.93
CA THR A 490 2.93 -26.28 -33.82
C THR A 490 4.12 -26.51 -34.75
N PRO A 491 5.29 -26.91 -34.23
CA PRO A 491 6.46 -27.26 -35.05
C PRO A 491 6.16 -28.33 -36.11
N PRO A 492 6.90 -28.40 -37.22
CA PRO A 492 6.75 -29.48 -38.21
C PRO A 492 7.12 -30.84 -37.62
N GLN A 493 6.87 -31.93 -38.35
CA GLN A 493 7.43 -33.22 -37.94
C GLN A 493 8.97 -33.16 -38.01
N PRO A 494 9.71 -33.71 -37.03
CA PRO A 494 11.18 -33.66 -37.04
C PRO A 494 11.82 -34.27 -38.30
N SER A 495 11.15 -35.22 -38.95
CA SER A 495 11.58 -35.79 -40.22
C SER A 495 11.63 -34.79 -41.37
N GLU A 496 10.86 -33.70 -41.31
CA GLU A 496 10.87 -32.62 -42.29
C GLU A 496 12.14 -31.76 -42.21
N LEU A 497 12.93 -31.89 -41.14
CA LEU A 497 14.20 -31.19 -40.93
C LEU A 497 15.43 -32.03 -41.30
N LEU A 498 15.23 -33.26 -41.78
CA LEU A 498 16.33 -34.16 -42.15
C LEU A 498 17.18 -33.55 -43.27
N GLY A 499 18.49 -33.44 -43.01
CA GLY A 499 19.45 -32.85 -43.94
C GLY A 499 19.49 -31.32 -43.93
N LEU A 500 18.66 -30.67 -43.13
CA LEU A 500 18.73 -29.25 -42.84
C LEU A 500 19.55 -29.01 -41.56
N GLY A 501 20.33 -27.94 -41.52
CA GLY A 501 21.06 -27.50 -40.31
C GLY A 501 20.15 -26.74 -39.35
N LEU A 502 20.69 -25.71 -38.70
CA LEU A 502 19.86 -24.73 -37.99
C LEU A 502 18.99 -23.96 -39.01
N VAL A 503 17.67 -23.95 -38.79
CA VAL A 503 16.74 -23.15 -39.59
C VAL A 503 15.87 -22.29 -38.69
N GLU A 504 15.41 -21.17 -39.23
CA GLU A 504 14.51 -20.25 -38.54
C GLU A 504 13.16 -20.21 -39.24
N GLN A 505 12.08 -20.34 -38.47
CA GLN A 505 10.73 -20.00 -38.88
C GLN A 505 10.36 -18.63 -38.30
N ARG A 506 10.17 -17.62 -39.17
CA ARG A 506 9.68 -16.31 -38.75
C ARG A 506 8.16 -16.24 -38.84
N ILE A 507 7.53 -15.63 -37.85
CA ILE A 507 6.08 -15.43 -37.81
C ILE A 507 5.81 -13.95 -37.60
N MET A 508 4.96 -13.38 -38.44
CA MET A 508 4.51 -11.98 -38.34
C MET A 508 3.10 -11.93 -37.77
N ALA A 509 2.91 -11.10 -36.74
CA ALA A 509 1.61 -10.61 -36.32
C ALA A 509 1.42 -9.18 -36.84
N TYR A 510 0.34 -8.94 -37.58
CA TYR A 510 -0.01 -7.63 -38.12
C TYR A 510 -1.28 -7.12 -37.43
N ASN A 511 -1.15 -6.02 -36.70
CA ASN A 511 -2.29 -5.33 -36.09
C ASN A 511 -2.95 -4.44 -37.17
N GLN A 512 -4.15 -4.81 -37.59
CA GLN A 512 -4.88 -4.11 -38.65
C GLN A 512 -5.42 -2.75 -38.20
N THR A 513 -5.63 -2.56 -36.90
CA THR A 513 -6.10 -1.30 -36.32
C THR A 513 -4.97 -0.28 -36.33
N THR A 514 -3.83 -0.63 -35.72
CA THR A 514 -2.69 0.28 -35.57
C THR A 514 -1.74 0.30 -36.76
N LYS A 515 -1.91 -0.64 -37.70
CA LYS A 515 -1.05 -0.86 -38.89
C LYS A 515 0.39 -1.25 -38.55
N GLN A 516 0.61 -1.82 -37.37
CA GLN A 516 1.94 -2.21 -36.90
C GLN A 516 2.22 -3.70 -37.14
N GLN A 517 3.49 -4.03 -37.36
CA GLN A 517 3.99 -5.39 -37.54
C GLN A 517 4.83 -5.79 -36.33
N MET A 518 4.70 -7.05 -35.92
CA MET A 518 5.48 -7.68 -34.87
C MET A 518 6.04 -9.00 -35.41
N PHE A 519 7.27 -9.34 -35.03
CA PHE A 519 7.96 -10.52 -35.55
C PHE A 519 8.49 -11.39 -34.40
N THR A 520 8.28 -12.69 -34.51
CA THR A 520 8.88 -13.69 -33.63
C THR A 520 9.68 -14.70 -34.47
N SER A 521 10.76 -15.20 -33.90
CA SER A 521 11.64 -16.17 -34.52
C SER A 521 11.58 -17.50 -33.77
N ILE A 522 11.22 -18.57 -34.48
CA ILE A 522 11.29 -19.94 -33.94
C ILE A 522 12.53 -20.62 -34.52
N LEU A 523 13.53 -20.88 -33.69
CA LEU A 523 14.72 -21.63 -34.09
C LEU A 523 14.42 -23.12 -34.04
N LEU A 524 14.51 -23.78 -35.19
CA LEU A 524 14.37 -25.22 -35.33
C LEU A 524 15.78 -25.79 -35.53
N SER A 525 16.30 -26.45 -34.51
CA SER A 525 17.71 -26.80 -34.44
C SER A 525 17.94 -28.31 -34.24
N TRP A 526 19.07 -28.80 -34.73
CA TRP A 526 19.67 -30.04 -34.24
C TRP A 526 20.53 -29.74 -33.02
N TYR A 527 21.11 -30.79 -32.43
CA TYR A 527 22.16 -30.67 -31.43
C TYR A 527 23.25 -29.65 -31.83
N GLN A 528 23.64 -28.76 -30.92
CA GLN A 528 24.70 -27.77 -31.16
C GLN A 528 26.01 -28.22 -30.50
N ASP A 529 27.06 -28.34 -31.30
CA ASP A 529 28.36 -28.91 -30.91
C ASP A 529 29.41 -27.84 -30.54
N VAL A 530 29.18 -26.59 -30.92
CA VAL A 530 30.10 -25.46 -30.70
C VAL A 530 29.42 -24.40 -29.85
N ALA A 531 30.04 -24.02 -28.73
CA ALA A 531 29.57 -22.89 -27.94
C ALA A 531 30.06 -21.61 -28.59
N LEU A 532 29.13 -20.67 -28.75
CA LEU A 532 29.44 -19.28 -29.03
C LEU A 532 29.22 -18.47 -27.75
N ASP A 533 30.23 -17.72 -27.32
CA ASP A 533 30.15 -16.84 -26.15
C ASP A 533 30.18 -15.37 -26.57
N PRO A 534 29.21 -14.54 -26.13
CA PRO A 534 28.01 -14.94 -25.38
C PRO A 534 26.99 -15.70 -26.26
N PRO A 535 26.22 -16.66 -25.71
CA PRO A 535 25.17 -17.37 -26.45
C PRO A 535 23.94 -16.49 -26.72
N PHE A 536 23.75 -15.47 -25.88
CA PHE A 536 22.75 -14.42 -26.06
C PHE A 536 23.30 -13.09 -25.59
N LYS A 537 23.12 -12.04 -26.40
CA LYS A 537 23.43 -10.67 -26.04
C LYS A 537 22.24 -9.77 -26.37
N ASP A 538 21.66 -9.14 -25.36
CA ASP A 538 20.60 -8.14 -25.50
C ASP A 538 21.13 -6.71 -25.42
N ASN A 539 20.27 -5.75 -25.76
CA ASN A 539 20.55 -4.31 -25.66
C ASN A 539 21.78 -3.86 -26.45
N VAL A 540 21.98 -4.41 -27.65
CA VAL A 540 23.07 -3.99 -28.54
C VAL A 540 22.65 -2.74 -29.31
N ALA A 541 23.36 -1.63 -29.09
CA ALA A 541 23.06 -0.36 -29.73
C ALA A 541 23.35 -0.39 -31.25
N PRO A 542 22.75 0.52 -32.05
CA PRO A 542 23.04 0.60 -33.48
C PRO A 542 24.53 0.79 -33.74
N LEU A 543 25.07 0.09 -34.74
CA LEU A 543 26.51 0.08 -35.10
C LEU A 543 27.46 -0.46 -34.01
N GLN A 544 26.96 -0.91 -32.85
CA GLN A 544 27.79 -1.51 -31.82
C GLN A 544 28.34 -2.87 -32.30
N ALA A 545 29.61 -3.11 -31.98
CA ALA A 545 30.25 -4.39 -32.26
C ALA A 545 30.20 -5.31 -31.03
N VAL A 546 29.95 -6.60 -31.27
CA VAL A 546 29.95 -7.66 -30.26
C VAL A 546 30.93 -8.74 -30.71
N GLN A 547 31.96 -8.98 -29.91
CA GLN A 547 32.90 -10.08 -30.18
C GLN A 547 32.26 -11.40 -29.74
N LEU A 548 32.09 -12.31 -30.68
CA LEU A 548 31.71 -13.70 -30.41
C LEU A 548 32.97 -14.57 -30.40
N THR A 549 33.04 -15.51 -29.47
CA THR A 549 34.13 -16.49 -29.40
C THR A 549 33.60 -17.90 -29.52
N SER A 550 34.25 -18.75 -30.33
CA SER A 550 33.86 -20.14 -30.52
C SER A 550 34.69 -21.10 -29.66
N SER A 551 34.07 -22.14 -29.10
CA SER A 551 34.81 -23.22 -28.41
C SER A 551 35.52 -24.21 -29.36
N TYR A 552 35.37 -24.05 -30.67
CA TYR A 552 35.99 -24.92 -31.67
C TYR A 552 37.51 -24.70 -31.77
N THR A 553 38.28 -25.78 -31.67
CA THR A 553 39.76 -25.77 -31.72
C THR A 553 40.33 -26.68 -32.83
N GLY A 554 39.47 -27.15 -33.74
CA GLY A 554 39.88 -28.08 -34.79
C GLY A 554 40.66 -27.40 -35.93
N PRO A 555 41.30 -28.21 -36.81
CA PRO A 555 42.20 -27.70 -37.85
C PRO A 555 41.49 -27.17 -39.11
N ARG A 556 40.17 -27.31 -39.20
CA ARG A 556 39.39 -26.86 -40.37
C ARG A 556 38.92 -25.42 -40.17
N GLN A 557 38.89 -24.66 -41.25
CA GLN A 557 38.42 -23.27 -41.20
C GLN A 557 36.90 -23.23 -41.01
N PRO A 558 36.38 -22.51 -40.00
CA PRO A 558 34.96 -22.34 -39.81
C PRO A 558 34.37 -21.27 -40.74
N VAL A 559 33.05 -21.25 -40.83
CA VAL A 559 32.26 -20.23 -41.53
C VAL A 559 31.35 -19.53 -40.53
N TRP A 560 31.54 -18.22 -40.41
CA TRP A 560 30.64 -17.33 -39.70
C TRP A 560 29.63 -16.73 -40.67
N SER A 561 28.37 -16.69 -40.28
CA SER A 561 27.29 -16.15 -41.11
C SER A 561 26.17 -15.57 -40.25
N VAL A 562 25.47 -14.57 -40.77
CA VAL A 562 24.17 -14.15 -40.21
C VAL A 562 23.10 -14.99 -40.87
N LEU A 563 22.43 -15.84 -40.10
CA LEU A 563 21.34 -16.69 -40.59
C LEU A 563 20.08 -15.85 -40.83
N SER A 564 19.78 -14.95 -39.90
CA SER A 564 18.64 -14.05 -39.93
C SER A 564 18.90 -12.77 -39.14
N GLY A 565 18.12 -11.73 -39.42
CA GLY A 565 18.26 -10.40 -38.83
C GLY A 565 19.25 -9.49 -39.57
N ASP A 566 19.46 -8.30 -39.02
CA ASP A 566 20.28 -7.26 -39.62
C ASP A 566 21.68 -7.23 -38.99
N GLY A 567 22.67 -6.80 -39.78
CA GLY A 567 24.07 -6.70 -39.36
C GLY A 567 25.00 -7.60 -40.17
N ALA A 568 26.26 -7.67 -39.75
CA ALA A 568 27.27 -8.51 -40.40
C ALA A 568 28.23 -9.09 -39.36
N VAL A 569 28.71 -10.31 -39.62
CA VAL A 569 29.77 -10.96 -38.83
C VAL A 569 30.98 -11.18 -39.73
N ASP A 570 32.18 -10.87 -39.22
CA ASP A 570 33.42 -11.12 -39.94
C ASP A 570 33.95 -12.55 -39.72
N GLU A 571 35.07 -12.88 -40.38
CA GLU A 571 35.72 -14.19 -40.30
C GLU A 571 36.27 -14.52 -38.90
N ASN A 572 36.40 -13.54 -38.01
CA ASN A 572 36.90 -13.69 -36.65
C ASN A 572 35.77 -13.70 -35.59
N GLY A 573 34.51 -13.70 -36.02
CA GLY A 573 33.35 -13.68 -35.12
C GLY A 573 33.04 -12.30 -34.53
N LEU A 574 33.57 -11.21 -35.08
CA LEU A 574 33.17 -9.86 -34.70
C LEU A 574 31.86 -9.52 -35.41
N PHE A 575 30.76 -9.56 -34.66
CA PHE A 575 29.47 -9.08 -35.15
C PHE A 575 29.40 -7.56 -35.05
N THR A 576 28.87 -6.89 -36.07
CA THR A 576 28.55 -5.46 -36.07
C THR A 576 27.08 -5.28 -36.37
N ALA A 577 26.34 -4.68 -35.43
CA ALA A 577 24.94 -4.35 -35.61
C ALA A 577 24.74 -3.40 -36.80
N SER A 578 23.59 -3.46 -37.45
CA SER A 578 23.24 -2.48 -38.48
C SER A 578 23.04 -1.10 -37.86
N GLY A 579 22.96 -0.06 -38.70
CA GLY A 579 22.56 1.28 -38.25
C GLY A 579 21.05 1.43 -38.04
N SER A 580 20.29 0.33 -38.00
CA SER A 580 18.85 0.37 -37.78
C SER A 580 18.55 0.76 -36.33
N GLU A 581 17.61 1.69 -36.15
CA GLU A 581 17.05 2.01 -34.83
C GLU A 581 15.81 1.16 -34.50
N GLU A 582 15.36 0.29 -35.40
CA GLU A 582 14.26 -0.63 -35.11
C GLU A 582 14.80 -1.88 -34.40
N PRO A 583 14.25 -2.24 -33.23
CA PRO A 583 14.72 -3.41 -32.49
C PRO A 583 14.51 -4.70 -33.27
N GLY A 584 15.48 -5.59 -33.18
CA GLY A 584 15.53 -6.80 -33.99
C GLY A 584 16.27 -7.93 -33.29
N VAL A 585 15.98 -9.15 -33.73
CA VAL A 585 16.72 -10.34 -33.31
C VAL A 585 17.54 -10.80 -34.50
N THR A 586 18.85 -10.91 -34.29
CA THR A 586 19.82 -11.39 -35.26
C THR A 586 20.42 -12.71 -34.77
N VAL A 587 20.42 -13.71 -35.64
CA VAL A 587 20.96 -15.04 -35.34
C VAL A 587 22.28 -15.20 -36.08
N VAL A 588 23.37 -15.18 -35.32
CA VAL A 588 24.71 -15.46 -35.85
C VAL A 588 24.97 -16.95 -35.75
N HIS A 589 25.29 -17.56 -36.88
CA HIS A 589 25.53 -18.99 -37.02
C HIS A 589 26.99 -19.26 -37.36
N PHE A 590 27.54 -20.24 -36.63
CA PHE A 590 28.87 -20.79 -36.85
C PHE A 590 28.72 -22.22 -37.37
N SER A 591 29.44 -22.54 -38.45
CA SER A 591 29.50 -23.92 -38.95
C SER A 591 30.90 -24.30 -39.43
N VAL A 592 31.25 -25.57 -39.26
CA VAL A 592 32.49 -26.13 -39.81
C VAL A 592 32.23 -27.53 -40.35
N ASP A 593 32.62 -27.74 -41.61
CA ASP A 593 32.55 -29.03 -42.28
C ASP A 593 33.75 -29.91 -41.86
N LEU A 594 33.48 -31.06 -41.25
CA LEU A 594 34.48 -32.05 -40.82
C LEU A 594 34.69 -33.19 -41.83
N GLY A 595 33.99 -33.18 -42.97
CA GLY A 595 34.10 -34.14 -44.07
C GLY A 595 33.12 -35.30 -43.91
N ASP A 596 32.86 -36.03 -45.00
CA ASP A 596 31.91 -37.16 -45.03
C ASP A 596 30.46 -36.80 -44.57
N GLY A 597 30.08 -35.52 -44.67
CA GLY A 597 28.77 -35.02 -44.26
C GLY A 597 28.64 -34.74 -42.76
N ASP A 598 29.74 -34.76 -42.01
CA ASP A 598 29.78 -34.39 -40.59
C ASP A 598 30.03 -32.87 -40.46
N PHE A 599 29.14 -32.17 -39.75
CA PHE A 599 29.24 -30.74 -39.51
C PHE A 599 29.17 -30.48 -38.01
N LYS A 600 29.95 -29.52 -37.54
CA LYS A 600 29.75 -28.93 -36.21
C LYS A 600 29.16 -27.54 -36.36
N SER A 601 28.13 -27.25 -35.58
CA SER A 601 27.49 -25.93 -35.58
C SER A 601 27.28 -25.38 -34.17
N GLY A 602 27.10 -24.07 -34.13
CA GLY A 602 26.66 -23.32 -32.95
C GLY A 602 25.98 -22.03 -33.41
N TYR A 603 25.19 -21.42 -32.53
CA TYR A 603 24.62 -20.11 -32.80
C TYR A 603 24.66 -19.21 -31.57
N SER A 604 24.66 -17.91 -31.84
CA SER A 604 24.51 -16.85 -30.85
C SER A 604 23.38 -15.95 -31.31
N VAL A 605 22.54 -15.54 -30.37
CA VAL A 605 21.44 -14.62 -30.62
C VAL A 605 21.84 -13.24 -30.14
N ILE A 606 21.66 -12.24 -30.98
CA ILE A 606 21.93 -10.84 -30.66
C ILE A 606 20.65 -10.07 -30.83
N GLU A 607 20.19 -9.42 -29.77
CA GLU A 607 19.08 -8.48 -29.83
C GLU A 607 19.64 -7.05 -29.89
N THR A 608 19.31 -6.37 -30.98
CA THR A 608 19.67 -4.97 -31.16
C THR A 608 18.53 -4.11 -30.62
N THR A 609 18.86 -3.15 -29.76
CA THR A 609 17.93 -2.10 -29.33
C THR A 609 18.19 -0.83 -30.12
N GLY A 610 17.18 0.04 -30.19
CA GLY A 610 17.34 1.34 -30.82
C GLY A 610 17.47 2.51 -29.83
N PHE A 611 17.75 2.25 -28.56
CA PHE A 611 18.11 3.28 -27.58
C PHE A 611 19.52 3.04 -27.07
N GLU A 612 20.23 4.13 -26.76
CA GLU A 612 21.46 4.05 -25.97
C GLU A 612 21.09 3.97 -24.48
N PRO A 613 21.52 2.94 -23.75
CA PRO A 613 21.27 2.86 -22.31
C PRO A 613 21.79 4.11 -21.60
N THR A 614 20.99 4.69 -20.71
CA THR A 614 21.41 5.89 -19.97
C THR A 614 22.68 5.60 -19.17
N GLU A 615 23.71 6.45 -19.31
CA GLU A 615 24.97 6.29 -18.59
C GLU A 615 24.73 6.19 -17.06
N MET A 616 25.38 5.22 -16.43
CA MET A 616 25.40 5.07 -14.97
C MET A 616 26.34 6.08 -14.36
N TRP A 617 25.93 6.65 -13.22
CA TRP A 617 26.90 7.20 -12.30
C TRP A 617 27.88 6.10 -11.88
N THR A 618 29.16 6.43 -11.77
CA THR A 618 30.23 5.46 -11.52
C THR A 618 30.65 5.38 -10.05
N GLY A 619 30.15 6.30 -9.22
CA GLY A 619 30.31 6.26 -7.77
C GLY A 619 29.35 7.21 -7.06
N ILE A 620 29.06 6.91 -5.79
CA ILE A 620 28.19 7.71 -4.92
C ILE A 620 28.86 7.94 -3.57
N THR A 621 28.75 9.16 -3.04
CA THR A 621 29.09 9.49 -1.66
C THR A 621 27.82 9.90 -0.92
N MET A 622 27.57 9.24 0.21
CA MET A 622 26.46 9.53 1.12
C MET A 622 27.01 10.10 2.42
N THR A 623 26.46 11.22 2.88
CA THR A 623 26.73 11.76 4.23
C THR A 623 25.42 11.97 4.97
N VAL A 624 25.43 11.73 6.28
CA VAL A 624 24.25 11.85 7.14
C VAL A 624 24.62 12.65 8.38
N VAL A 625 23.74 13.58 8.76
CA VAL A 625 23.83 14.37 9.99
C VAL A 625 22.49 14.38 10.69
N VAL A 626 22.50 14.59 12.00
CA VAL A 626 21.27 14.84 12.77
C VAL A 626 21.01 16.35 12.74
N ALA A 627 19.86 16.78 12.24
CA ALA A 627 19.44 18.19 12.22
C ALA A 627 18.70 18.57 13.49
N ASP A 628 17.68 17.79 13.87
CA ASP A 628 16.80 18.04 15.03
C ASP A 628 16.64 16.78 15.90
N GLY A 629 16.22 16.97 17.15
CA GLY A 629 16.19 15.92 18.16
C GLY A 629 17.56 15.76 18.79
N LYS A 630 18.00 16.76 19.57
CA LYS A 630 19.33 16.80 20.21
C LYS A 630 19.26 17.38 21.62
N GLU A 631 19.99 16.78 22.54
CA GLU A 631 20.26 17.38 23.84
C GLU A 631 21.40 18.40 23.79
N PRO A 632 21.47 19.34 24.75
CA PRO A 632 22.61 20.22 24.93
C PRO A 632 23.91 19.44 25.18
N GLY A 633 24.67 19.17 24.12
CA GLY A 633 25.92 18.39 24.19
C GLY A 633 26.10 17.41 23.04
N ASP A 634 25.03 17.05 22.34
CA ASP A 634 25.07 16.12 21.21
C ASP A 634 25.89 16.68 20.03
N GLY A 635 26.76 15.85 19.46
CA GLY A 635 27.52 16.14 18.26
C GLY A 635 26.67 16.27 16.98
N VAL A 636 27.32 16.53 15.84
CA VAL A 636 26.64 16.67 14.53
C VAL A 636 25.94 15.37 14.09
N ASN A 637 26.51 14.22 14.46
CA ASN A 637 25.99 12.89 14.11
C ASN A 637 25.34 12.18 15.31
N GLU A 638 25.03 12.92 16.38
CA GLU A 638 24.38 12.39 17.57
C GLU A 638 22.98 13.02 17.71
N GLY A 639 22.01 12.22 18.15
CA GLY A 639 20.63 12.64 18.33
C GLY A 639 19.95 11.92 19.49
N THR A 640 18.90 12.53 20.02
CA THR A 640 18.20 12.10 21.22
C THR A 640 16.68 12.27 21.08
N ALA A 641 15.91 11.26 21.52
CA ALA A 641 14.45 11.30 21.59
C ALA A 641 13.91 10.49 22.77
N TYR A 642 12.68 10.75 23.23
CA TYR A 642 11.98 9.87 24.16
C TYR A 642 11.64 8.52 23.52
N ALA A 643 11.80 7.43 24.27
CA ALA A 643 11.39 6.08 23.87
C ALA A 643 9.86 5.88 23.95
N ASN A 644 9.09 6.88 23.53
CA ASN A 644 7.63 6.87 23.55
C ASN A 644 7.01 6.38 22.23
N GLY A 645 7.83 6.07 21.22
CA GLY A 645 7.38 5.60 19.91
C GLY A 645 6.77 6.67 19.01
N PHE A 646 6.75 7.94 19.43
CA PHE A 646 6.11 9.01 18.66
C PHE A 646 7.08 10.15 18.34
N GLN A 647 7.98 10.49 19.24
CA GLN A 647 8.96 11.54 19.00
C GLN A 647 10.04 11.08 18.00
N GLN A 648 10.28 11.91 16.98
CA GLN A 648 11.25 11.63 15.92
C GLN A 648 12.62 12.25 16.18
N ILE A 649 13.64 11.75 15.48
CA ILE A 649 14.96 12.37 15.31
C ILE A 649 15.15 12.64 13.82
N HIS A 650 15.44 13.90 13.46
CA HIS A 650 15.52 14.34 12.07
C HIS A 650 16.94 14.16 11.53
N LEU A 651 17.09 13.36 10.49
CA LEU A 651 18.31 13.10 9.76
C LEU A 651 18.28 13.82 8.41
N VAL A 652 19.35 14.55 8.12
CA VAL A 652 19.57 15.18 6.81
C VAL A 652 20.64 14.38 6.08
N VAL A 653 20.27 13.87 4.92
CA VAL A 653 21.13 13.04 4.06
C VAL A 653 21.56 13.85 2.85
N THR A 654 22.85 13.81 2.54
CA THR A 654 23.40 14.44 1.33
C THR A 654 23.96 13.38 0.40
N LEU A 655 23.53 13.42 -0.86
CA LEU A 655 23.89 12.49 -1.92
C LEU A 655 24.73 13.21 -2.99
N VAL A 656 25.90 12.66 -3.32
CA VAL A 656 26.79 13.17 -4.37
C VAL A 656 27.24 12.04 -5.29
N THR A 657 26.92 12.12 -6.57
CA THR A 657 27.31 11.14 -7.59
C THR A 657 28.51 11.60 -8.43
N THR A 658 29.18 10.63 -9.06
CA THR A 658 30.25 10.85 -10.05
C THR A 658 29.78 10.35 -11.41
N ASN A 659 29.94 11.15 -12.48
CA ASN A 659 29.65 10.79 -13.88
C ASN A 659 28.20 10.32 -14.16
N GLY A 660 27.20 10.94 -13.53
CA GLY A 660 25.79 10.64 -13.81
C GLY A 660 24.85 11.17 -12.72
N GLU A 661 23.55 11.15 -13.00
CA GLU A 661 22.50 11.56 -12.06
C GLU A 661 21.80 10.33 -11.45
N LEU A 662 21.32 10.47 -10.21
CA LEU A 662 20.42 9.48 -9.60
C LEU A 662 19.03 9.60 -10.18
N THR A 663 18.43 8.46 -10.51
CA THR A 663 17.00 8.39 -10.83
C THR A 663 16.16 8.62 -9.57
N PRO A 664 14.92 9.14 -9.68
CA PRO A 664 14.02 9.23 -8.53
C PRO A 664 13.76 7.90 -7.82
N GLU A 665 13.75 6.77 -8.54
CA GLU A 665 13.58 5.44 -7.95
C GLU A 665 14.75 4.99 -7.09
N GLU A 666 15.99 5.28 -7.51
CA GLU A 666 17.16 5.05 -6.66
C GLU A 666 17.10 5.89 -5.38
N LYS A 667 16.60 7.13 -5.47
CA LYS A 667 16.41 8.00 -4.29
C LYS A 667 15.33 7.46 -3.35
N ASP A 668 14.21 7.01 -3.88
CA ASP A 668 13.11 6.39 -3.12
C ASP A 668 13.50 5.05 -2.47
N SER A 669 14.65 4.48 -2.84
CA SER A 669 15.20 3.26 -2.22
C SER A 669 16.01 3.54 -0.94
N LEU A 670 16.31 4.82 -0.66
CA LEU A 670 17.11 5.22 0.49
C LEU A 670 16.45 4.75 1.80
N SER A 671 17.24 4.09 2.64
CA SER A 671 16.75 3.48 3.88
C SER A 671 17.75 3.61 5.02
N VAL A 672 17.24 3.60 6.25
CA VAL A 672 18.04 3.61 7.48
C VAL A 672 18.29 2.16 7.91
N VAL A 673 19.53 1.82 8.23
CA VAL A 673 19.95 0.49 8.65
C VAL A 673 20.66 0.57 10.00
N MET A 674 20.26 -0.28 10.94
CA MET A 674 20.96 -0.41 12.23
C MET A 674 22.31 -1.13 12.03
N ASP A 675 23.36 -0.64 12.68
CA ASP A 675 24.68 -1.27 12.61
C ASP A 675 24.65 -2.67 13.25
N GLY A 676 25.26 -3.64 12.59
CA GLY A 676 25.12 -5.07 12.92
C GLY A 676 23.85 -5.74 12.41
N ALA A 677 22.85 -5.01 11.91
CA ALA A 677 21.70 -5.57 11.21
C ALA A 677 21.97 -5.69 9.69
N ASN A 678 21.37 -6.70 9.06
CA ASN A 678 21.50 -6.95 7.62
C ASN A 678 20.31 -6.42 6.79
N HIS A 679 19.23 -5.99 7.43
CA HIS A 679 18.04 -5.43 6.79
C HIS A 679 17.78 -4.00 7.28
N PRO A 680 17.16 -3.14 6.46
CA PRO A 680 16.77 -1.80 6.90
C PRO A 680 15.75 -1.86 8.05
N LEU A 681 15.66 -0.74 8.77
CA LEU A 681 14.56 -0.47 9.69
C LEU A 681 13.23 -0.47 8.94
N LEU A 682 12.13 -0.66 9.66
CA LEU A 682 10.81 -0.56 9.07
C LEU A 682 10.51 0.90 8.70
N CYS A 683 10.05 1.15 7.48
CA CYS A 683 9.55 2.47 7.09
C CYS A 683 8.05 2.60 7.38
N MET A 684 7.69 3.60 8.17
CA MET A 684 6.35 3.81 8.75
C MET A 684 5.49 4.82 7.99
N ASP A 685 5.85 5.16 6.74
CA ASP A 685 5.11 6.04 5.82
C ASP A 685 3.77 5.43 5.36
N THR A 686 2.95 5.08 6.33
CA THR A 686 1.62 4.52 6.18
C THR A 686 0.60 5.59 6.58
N ASN A 687 -0.68 5.25 6.48
CA ASN A 687 -1.76 6.16 6.87
C ASN A 687 -1.74 6.51 8.38
N ASP A 688 -0.93 5.81 9.19
CA ASP A 688 -0.72 6.03 10.63
C ASP A 688 0.63 6.70 10.90
N ASN A 689 0.81 7.90 10.33
CA ASN A 689 2.10 8.60 10.28
C ASN A 689 2.52 9.28 11.61
N TYR A 690 2.18 8.65 12.73
CA TYR A 690 2.42 9.19 14.07
C TYR A 690 3.58 8.51 14.80
N GLY A 691 4.02 7.32 14.34
CA GLY A 691 5.14 6.58 14.92
C GLY A 691 4.83 5.09 15.11
N ILE A 692 5.47 4.46 16.11
CA ILE A 692 5.33 3.04 16.45
C ILE A 692 4.12 2.84 17.40
N PRO A 693 3.09 2.06 17.01
CA PRO A 693 1.93 1.77 17.85
C PRO A 693 2.27 0.87 19.06
N PHE A 694 1.40 0.87 20.08
CA PHE A 694 1.38 -0.08 21.19
C PHE A 694 1.02 -1.49 20.69
N GLY A 695 1.40 -2.51 21.46
CA GLY A 695 1.05 -3.91 21.20
C GLY A 695 1.86 -4.56 20.07
N ASN A 696 2.89 -3.89 19.54
CA ASN A 696 3.79 -4.46 18.54
C ASN A 696 5.22 -4.59 19.08
N PRO A 697 5.52 -5.66 19.85
CA PRO A 697 6.83 -5.84 20.47
C PRO A 697 7.95 -6.14 19.46
N ASP A 698 7.61 -6.47 18.21
CA ASP A 698 8.59 -6.84 17.19
C ASP A 698 9.24 -5.61 16.52
N ILE A 699 8.73 -4.39 16.78
CA ILE A 699 9.23 -3.13 16.20
C ILE A 699 9.71 -2.21 17.32
N GLU A 700 11.02 -2.23 17.57
CA GLU A 700 11.64 -1.32 18.54
C GLU A 700 12.11 -0.01 17.92
N TRP A 701 12.53 -0.05 16.65
CA TRP A 701 13.06 1.08 15.89
C TRP A 701 12.45 1.10 14.49
N ALA A 702 12.10 2.29 14.02
CA ALA A 702 11.54 2.52 12.69
C ALA A 702 11.99 3.87 12.13
N TYR A 703 11.76 4.09 10.84
CA TYR A 703 12.00 5.38 10.20
C TYR A 703 10.81 5.83 9.33
N SER A 704 10.82 7.09 8.91
CA SER A 704 9.83 7.70 8.03
C SER A 704 10.52 8.70 7.11
N THR A 705 9.95 8.97 5.93
CA THR A 705 10.37 10.08 5.05
C THR A 705 9.62 11.37 5.35
N GLN A 706 8.72 11.36 6.33
CA GLN A 706 7.85 12.48 6.68
C GLN A 706 7.97 12.84 8.17
N ASN A 707 8.05 14.14 8.43
CA ASN A 707 7.93 14.64 9.79
C ASN A 707 6.50 14.40 10.30
N ASN A 708 6.37 13.89 11.52
CA ASN A 708 5.09 13.80 12.19
C ASN A 708 4.77 15.07 12.97
N ILE A 709 3.72 15.02 13.77
CA ILE A 709 3.18 16.18 14.49
C ILE A 709 3.81 16.43 15.85
N PHE A 710 4.67 15.53 16.35
CA PHE A 710 5.27 15.63 17.67
C PHE A 710 6.55 16.46 17.63
N ARG A 711 6.81 17.21 18.70
CA ARG A 711 7.95 18.11 18.79
C ARG A 711 9.26 17.33 18.98
N PHE A 712 10.35 17.78 18.35
CA PHE A 712 11.69 17.23 18.56
C PHE A 712 12.27 17.56 19.95
N VAL A 713 13.18 16.74 20.48
CA VAL A 713 13.96 17.11 21.68
C VAL A 713 14.86 18.31 21.37
N GLY A 714 14.88 19.29 22.27
CA GLY A 714 15.77 20.46 22.18
C GLY A 714 15.28 21.55 21.23
N ASP A 715 14.07 21.42 20.70
CA ASP A 715 13.52 22.29 19.67
C ASP A 715 13.49 23.78 20.12
N ARG A 716 14.09 24.63 19.30
CA ARG A 716 14.05 26.10 19.41
C ARG A 716 13.18 26.61 18.25
N PRO A 717 12.46 27.74 18.41
CA PRO A 717 11.60 28.25 17.34
C PRO A 717 12.37 28.35 16.01
N PRO A 718 11.73 28.01 14.89
CA PRO A 718 12.41 27.84 13.61
C PRO A 718 13.21 29.11 13.28
N ALA A 719 14.51 28.94 13.04
CA ALA A 719 15.31 29.99 12.45
C ALA A 719 14.73 30.29 11.06
N GLN A 720 14.49 31.56 10.76
CA GLN A 720 14.15 32.00 9.41
C GLN A 720 15.11 31.36 8.39
N PRO A 721 14.63 30.95 7.21
CA PRO A 721 15.47 30.37 6.18
C PRO A 721 16.59 31.37 5.85
N VAL A 722 17.82 31.01 6.21
CA VAL A 722 19.00 31.74 5.76
C VAL A 722 19.20 31.34 4.32
N ALA A 723 19.08 32.30 3.42
CA ALA A 723 19.45 32.11 2.02
C ALA A 723 20.91 31.65 1.93
N GLU A 724 21.12 30.45 1.41
CA GLU A 724 22.45 29.91 1.15
C GLU A 724 23.11 30.67 -0.02
N GLY A 725 24.23 31.32 0.30
CA GLY A 725 25.20 31.78 -0.67
C GLY A 725 26.43 30.89 -0.62
N ALA A 726 26.43 29.82 -1.40
CA ALA A 726 27.65 29.16 -1.88
C ALA A 726 27.34 28.46 -3.20
N GLN A 727 28.19 28.64 -4.21
CA GLN A 727 28.02 27.99 -5.51
C GLN A 727 28.06 26.47 -5.35
N MET A 728 26.90 25.82 -5.57
CA MET A 728 26.71 24.38 -5.55
C MET A 728 27.23 23.74 -6.83
N LEU A 729 28.03 22.69 -6.68
CA LEU A 729 28.07 21.59 -7.64
C LEU A 729 26.91 20.65 -7.24
N ALA A 730 26.19 20.06 -8.19
CA ALA A 730 24.90 19.38 -7.97
C ALA A 730 24.93 18.39 -6.77
N THR A 731 24.32 18.81 -5.67
CA THR A 731 24.20 18.08 -4.41
C THR A 731 22.72 17.95 -4.11
N GLU A 732 22.25 16.74 -3.82
CA GLU A 732 20.86 16.50 -3.42
C GLU A 732 20.75 16.18 -1.95
N THR A 733 19.68 16.68 -1.32
CA THR A 733 19.40 16.51 0.10
C THR A 733 18.08 15.76 0.29
N VAL A 734 18.06 14.77 1.18
CA VAL A 734 16.89 13.97 1.55
C VAL A 734 16.73 13.96 3.06
N ASP A 735 15.51 14.22 3.54
CA ASP A 735 15.17 14.19 4.96
C ASP A 735 14.62 12.81 5.35
N LEU A 736 15.09 12.27 6.48
CA LEU A 736 14.60 11.02 7.07
C LEU A 736 14.38 11.22 8.58
N TYR A 737 13.39 10.54 9.15
CA TYR A 737 13.01 10.68 10.55
C TYR A 737 13.05 9.33 11.23
N VAL A 738 13.81 9.18 12.32
CA VAL A 738 13.92 7.93 13.08
C VAL A 738 13.10 8.02 14.37
N VAL A 739 12.39 6.95 14.70
CA VAL A 739 11.53 6.84 15.90
C VAL A 739 11.77 5.50 16.61
N ALA A 740 11.57 5.47 17.93
CA ALA A 740 11.85 4.27 18.73
C ALA A 740 10.90 4.06 19.91
N ARG A 741 10.60 2.79 20.20
CA ARG A 741 9.89 2.29 21.38
C ARG A 741 10.47 0.95 21.85
N PRO A 742 11.77 0.87 22.18
CA PRO A 742 12.35 -0.37 22.70
C PRO A 742 11.89 -0.63 24.14
N GLN A 743 11.93 -1.90 24.55
CA GLN A 743 11.78 -2.26 25.96
C GLN A 743 13.03 -1.87 26.77
N ASP A 744 14.20 -2.08 26.17
CA ASP A 744 15.50 -1.73 26.74
C ASP A 744 16.03 -0.45 26.08
N ILE A 745 16.11 0.63 26.87
CA ILE A 745 16.60 1.93 26.40
C ILE A 745 18.11 1.87 26.24
N GLU A 746 18.56 1.83 24.98
CA GLU A 746 19.96 1.77 24.61
C GLU A 746 20.29 2.77 23.49
N THR A 747 21.54 3.25 23.49
CA THR A 747 22.08 3.99 22.35
C THR A 747 22.44 3.03 21.22
N LYS A 748 22.00 3.32 20.00
CA LYS A 748 22.28 2.51 18.81
C LYS A 748 22.94 3.35 17.71
N THR A 749 23.66 2.67 16.83
CA THR A 749 24.35 3.29 15.68
C THR A 749 23.65 2.89 14.39
N PHE A 750 23.50 3.82 13.46
CA PHE A 750 22.80 3.62 12.19
C PHE A 750 23.62 4.15 11.02
N TYR A 751 23.40 3.55 9.84
CA TYR A 751 23.94 4.00 8.56
C TYR A 751 22.83 3.99 7.51
N LEU A 752 23.10 4.53 6.33
CA LEU A 752 22.16 4.59 5.22
C LEU A 752 22.49 3.56 4.15
N ARG A 753 21.46 3.07 3.47
CA ARG A 753 21.58 2.19 2.32
C ARG A 753 20.73 2.70 1.16
N LEU A 754 21.32 2.75 -0.02
CA LEU A 754 20.67 3.01 -1.30
C LEU A 754 20.82 1.78 -2.21
N ILE A 755 19.80 1.50 -3.01
CA ILE A 755 19.79 0.43 -4.01
C ILE A 755 19.85 1.08 -5.40
N ASP A 756 20.85 0.71 -6.20
CA ASP A 756 20.97 1.22 -7.57
C ASP A 756 20.05 0.48 -8.57
N ARG A 757 20.05 0.92 -9.83
CA ARG A 757 19.27 0.32 -10.91
C ARG A 757 19.48 -1.18 -11.14
N ASP A 758 20.64 -1.72 -10.76
CA ASP A 758 20.99 -3.12 -10.98
C ASP A 758 20.68 -3.96 -9.73
N GLY A 759 20.26 -3.32 -8.65
CA GLY A 759 19.95 -3.95 -7.37
C GLY A 759 21.16 -4.02 -6.42
N PHE A 760 22.29 -3.38 -6.74
CA PHE A 760 23.43 -3.34 -5.83
C PHE A 760 23.19 -2.35 -4.69
N LYS A 761 23.67 -2.74 -3.50
CA LYS A 761 23.53 -1.98 -2.27
C LYS A 761 24.75 -1.07 -2.10
N HIS A 762 24.51 0.21 -1.90
CA HIS A 762 25.50 1.21 -1.55
C HIS A 762 25.23 1.66 -0.11
N ASP A 763 26.23 1.52 0.76
CA ASP A 763 26.11 1.90 2.17
C ASP A 763 26.90 3.19 2.47
N SER A 764 26.40 4.03 3.38
CA SER A 764 27.13 5.25 3.80
C SER A 764 28.36 4.97 4.67
N LYS A 765 28.40 3.83 5.36
CA LYS A 765 29.53 3.41 6.21
C LYS A 765 30.77 3.14 5.35
N ARG A 766 31.95 3.48 5.86
CA ARG A 766 33.23 3.23 5.18
C ARG A 766 34.03 2.14 5.89
N ASP A 767 34.64 1.25 5.11
CA ASP A 767 35.49 0.19 5.65
C ASP A 767 36.70 0.79 6.38
N GLY A 768 36.90 0.35 7.63
CA GLY A 768 38.06 0.72 8.45
C GLY A 768 37.89 1.97 9.33
N ASP A 769 36.74 2.64 9.33
CA ASP A 769 36.42 3.72 10.27
C ASP A 769 35.03 3.50 10.91
N GLU A 770 35.00 3.32 12.23
CA GLU A 770 33.77 2.99 12.94
C GLU A 770 32.73 4.13 12.99
N ASN A 771 33.14 5.38 12.74
CA ASN A 771 32.30 6.58 12.92
C ASN A 771 31.90 7.28 11.62
N LEU A 772 32.63 7.07 10.52
CA LEU A 772 32.35 7.77 9.25
C LEU A 772 31.08 7.23 8.57
N GLY A 773 30.19 8.16 8.20
CA GLY A 773 28.94 7.86 7.50
C GLY A 773 27.88 7.19 8.38
N LYS A 774 28.01 7.28 9.71
CA LYS A 774 27.05 6.75 10.69
C LYS A 774 26.51 7.85 11.60
N VAL A 775 25.33 7.62 12.17
CA VAL A 775 24.73 8.42 13.26
C VAL A 775 24.53 7.57 14.51
N ARG A 776 24.61 8.19 15.67
CA ARG A 776 24.45 7.55 16.98
C ARG A 776 23.24 8.15 17.68
N LEU A 777 22.21 7.35 17.91
CA LEU A 777 20.93 7.81 18.44
C LEU A 777 20.72 7.26 19.85
N SER A 778 20.47 8.16 20.80
CA SER A 778 20.23 7.87 22.21
C SER A 778 18.76 8.07 22.56
N LEU A 779 18.28 7.34 23.56
CA LEU A 779 16.89 7.40 23.98
C LEU A 779 16.73 7.82 25.44
N LEU A 780 15.71 8.61 25.70
CA LEU A 780 15.28 9.04 27.04
C LEU A 780 14.08 8.20 27.50
N SER A 781 14.02 7.89 28.79
CA SER A 781 12.82 7.27 29.37
C SER A 781 11.65 8.24 29.35
N PRO A 782 10.43 7.80 28.95
CA PRO A 782 9.22 8.60 29.13
C PRO A 782 9.04 9.00 30.61
N PRO A 783 8.51 10.20 30.90
CA PRO A 783 8.38 10.70 32.26
C PRO A 783 7.37 9.87 33.08
N ILE A 784 7.72 9.57 34.34
CA ILE A 784 6.77 8.96 35.29
C ILE A 784 5.97 10.09 35.96
N LEU A 785 4.69 10.19 35.64
CA LEU A 785 3.84 11.29 36.05
C LEU A 785 2.98 10.95 37.28
N ASN A 786 2.84 11.93 38.16
CA ASN A 786 2.03 11.82 39.38
C ASN A 786 1.12 13.05 39.53
N PRO A 787 0.16 13.08 40.48
CA PRO A 787 -0.77 14.20 40.61
C PRO A 787 -0.09 15.57 40.81
N ALA A 788 1.10 15.63 41.43
CA ALA A 788 1.84 16.88 41.64
C ALA A 788 2.55 17.38 40.36
N SER A 789 2.58 16.57 39.28
CA SER A 789 3.06 16.99 37.97
C SER A 789 2.09 17.94 37.25
N TYR A 790 0.84 18.05 37.72
CA TYR A 790 -0.23 18.82 37.08
C TYR A 790 -0.64 20.04 37.90
N THR A 791 -1.10 21.07 37.19
CA THR A 791 -1.91 22.13 37.77
C THR A 791 -3.37 21.71 37.70
N PHE A 792 -4.07 21.74 38.84
CA PHE A 792 -5.50 21.43 38.94
C PHE A 792 -6.18 22.46 39.86
N GLU A 793 -6.51 23.62 39.29
CA GLU A 793 -6.92 24.80 40.03
C GLU A 793 -8.43 25.08 39.92
N LYS A 794 -9.06 25.34 41.06
CA LYS A 794 -10.49 25.66 41.17
C LYS A 794 -10.72 27.16 40.99
N SER A 795 -11.72 27.52 40.18
CA SER A 795 -12.25 28.87 40.05
C SER A 795 -13.78 28.86 40.11
N ARG A 796 -14.38 29.71 40.95
CA ARG A 796 -15.84 29.86 40.98
C ARG A 796 -16.31 30.76 39.84
N VAL A 797 -17.21 30.26 38.99
CA VAL A 797 -17.71 31.00 37.83
C VAL A 797 -19.19 31.38 37.95
N TYR A 798 -19.93 30.71 38.84
CA TYR A 798 -21.33 31.03 39.10
C TYR A 798 -21.73 30.70 40.55
N THR A 799 -22.62 31.54 41.09
CA THR A 799 -23.36 31.35 42.34
C THR A 799 -24.81 31.77 42.13
N GLU A 800 -25.73 31.19 42.88
CA GLU A 800 -27.12 31.66 42.95
C GLU A 800 -27.24 33.15 43.31
N GLU A 801 -28.34 33.75 42.86
CA GLU A 801 -28.60 35.18 43.02
C GLU A 801 -28.72 35.54 44.51
N GLY A 802 -27.86 36.44 45.01
CA GLY A 802 -27.78 36.79 46.43
C GLY A 802 -26.85 35.91 47.27
N GLY A 803 -25.99 35.11 46.64
CA GLY A 803 -25.03 34.22 47.32
C GLY A 803 -24.22 34.90 48.42
N ASN A 804 -24.00 34.18 49.52
CA ASN A 804 -23.32 34.70 50.71
C ASN A 804 -21.79 34.51 50.58
N GLN A 805 -21.06 35.62 50.73
CA GLN A 805 -19.61 35.58 50.87
C GLN A 805 -19.20 35.39 52.34
N ASP A 806 -18.10 34.68 52.58
CA ASP A 806 -17.43 34.66 53.87
C ASP A 806 -16.55 35.90 54.09
N GLU A 807 -15.85 35.93 55.22
CA GLU A 807 -14.94 37.01 55.62
C GLU A 807 -13.75 37.20 54.68
N ASN A 808 -13.43 36.22 53.83
CA ASN A 808 -12.37 36.28 52.84
C ASN A 808 -12.90 36.64 51.43
N GLY A 809 -14.22 36.87 51.30
CA GLY A 809 -14.87 37.14 50.02
C GLY A 809 -15.10 35.89 49.17
N GLU A 810 -14.91 34.69 49.72
CA GLU A 810 -15.23 33.42 49.06
C GLU A 810 -16.71 33.08 49.27
N TYR A 811 -17.29 32.22 48.43
CA TYR A 811 -18.70 31.80 48.57
C TYR A 811 -18.79 30.38 49.16
N PRO A 812 -18.97 30.21 50.48
CA PRO A 812 -18.88 28.88 51.09
C PRO A 812 -20.00 27.97 50.58
N HIS A 813 -19.71 26.67 50.51
CA HIS A 813 -20.67 25.67 50.06
C HIS A 813 -21.86 25.51 51.02
N GLU A 814 -21.68 25.90 52.28
CA GLU A 814 -22.63 25.87 53.38
C GLU A 814 -23.76 26.91 53.21
N PHE A 815 -23.50 27.99 52.47
CA PHE A 815 -24.43 29.10 52.29
C PHE A 815 -24.87 29.32 50.84
N ASN A 816 -24.36 28.52 49.91
CA ASN A 816 -24.64 28.62 48.48
C ASN A 816 -24.91 27.22 47.93
N TYR A 817 -26.17 26.91 47.61
CA TYR A 817 -26.60 25.57 47.22
C TYR A 817 -26.41 25.32 45.72
N VAL A 818 -26.68 26.34 44.89
CA VAL A 818 -26.42 26.28 43.45
C VAL A 818 -25.15 27.05 43.08
N THR A 819 -24.13 26.33 42.61
CA THR A 819 -22.83 26.90 42.23
C THR A 819 -22.23 26.17 41.03
N ILE A 820 -21.44 26.88 40.22
CA ILE A 820 -20.59 26.26 39.19
C ILE A 820 -19.14 26.63 39.47
N ASP A 821 -18.31 25.61 39.66
CA ASP A 821 -16.86 25.72 39.84
C ASP A 821 -16.17 25.11 38.62
N TYR A 822 -15.21 25.82 38.03
CA TYR A 822 -14.36 25.29 36.96
C TYR A 822 -13.02 24.86 37.53
N TRP A 823 -12.60 23.65 37.18
CA TRP A 823 -11.30 23.09 37.54
C TRP A 823 -10.43 23.02 36.30
N LEU A 824 -9.39 23.86 36.24
CA LEU A 824 -8.47 23.91 35.12
C LEU A 824 -7.36 22.87 35.31
N LEU A 825 -7.28 21.91 34.40
CA LEU A 825 -6.23 20.91 34.29
C LEU A 825 -5.21 21.33 33.23
N SER A 826 -3.93 21.38 33.60
CA SER A 826 -2.82 21.57 32.66
C SER A 826 -1.54 20.87 33.10
N TYR A 827 -0.73 20.48 32.14
CA TYR A 827 0.64 19.99 32.37
C TYR A 827 1.64 21.10 31.98
N PRO A 828 2.33 21.75 32.93
CA PRO A 828 3.19 22.90 32.62
C PRO A 828 4.34 22.65 31.62
N PRO A 829 5.01 21.48 31.59
CA PRO A 829 6.12 21.22 30.66
C PRO A 829 5.71 21.10 29.19
N ALA A 830 4.50 20.61 28.90
CA ALA A 830 4.02 20.42 27.54
C ALA A 830 2.47 20.48 27.46
N PRO A 831 1.89 21.08 26.41
CA PRO A 831 0.44 21.13 26.24
C PRO A 831 -0.12 19.76 25.88
N PHE A 832 -1.36 19.47 26.30
CA PHE A 832 -2.08 18.27 25.85
C PHE A 832 -2.42 18.37 24.37
N PHE A 833 -2.17 17.28 23.65
CA PHE A 833 -2.29 17.24 22.21
C PHE A 833 -3.36 16.24 21.74
N ILE A 834 -3.51 15.11 22.43
CA ILE A 834 -4.56 14.11 22.18
C ILE A 834 -5.30 13.82 23.50
N ASN A 835 -6.58 13.45 23.41
CA ASN A 835 -7.40 13.04 24.55
C ASN A 835 -8.29 11.83 24.23
N GLU A 836 -8.44 10.94 25.22
CA GLU A 836 -9.39 9.83 25.28
C GLU A 836 -9.99 9.69 26.68
N MET A 837 -11.27 9.34 26.78
CA MET A 837 -11.83 8.69 27.97
C MET A 837 -11.66 7.17 27.96
N VAL A 838 -11.14 6.60 29.05
CA VAL A 838 -10.87 5.15 29.19
C VAL A 838 -11.74 4.47 30.25
N ALA A 839 -12.08 3.20 30.01
CA ALA A 839 -12.76 2.36 30.99
C ALA A 839 -11.74 1.57 31.84
N ILE A 840 -11.54 1.95 33.11
CA ILE A 840 -10.59 1.27 34.01
C ILE A 840 -11.23 0.09 34.77
N LYS A 841 -12.56 0.04 34.87
CA LYS A 841 -13.28 -1.02 35.61
C LYS A 841 -13.64 -2.19 34.71
N ARG A 842 -13.34 -3.41 35.19
CA ARG A 842 -13.69 -4.67 34.51
C ARG A 842 -15.21 -4.78 34.31
N GLY A 843 -15.63 -4.84 33.05
CA GLY A 843 -17.04 -4.96 32.65
C GLY A 843 -17.71 -3.66 32.18
N LEU A 844 -17.02 -2.51 32.23
CA LEU A 844 -17.43 -1.31 31.49
C LEU A 844 -16.97 -1.46 30.03
N THR A 845 -17.87 -1.20 29.08
CA THR A 845 -17.57 -1.09 27.64
C THR A 845 -17.51 0.38 27.23
N GLN A 846 -17.02 0.67 26.02
CA GLN A 846 -16.94 2.04 25.50
C GLN A 846 -18.32 2.73 25.41
N ALA A 847 -19.41 1.96 25.40
CA ALA A 847 -20.79 2.43 25.45
C ALA A 847 -21.21 2.97 26.82
N ASN A 848 -20.51 2.57 27.86
CA ASN A 848 -20.83 2.84 29.26
C ASN A 848 -19.80 3.76 29.93
N ILE A 849 -18.81 4.25 29.16
CA ILE A 849 -17.88 5.28 29.64
C ILE A 849 -18.69 6.55 29.90
N SER A 850 -18.63 7.01 31.14
CA SER A 850 -19.34 8.22 31.54
C SER A 850 -18.50 9.45 31.20
N LEU A 851 -19.10 10.42 30.50
CA LEU A 851 -18.47 11.71 30.21
C LEU A 851 -18.68 12.73 31.34
N SER A 852 -19.56 12.39 32.27
CA SER A 852 -19.87 13.14 33.49
C SER A 852 -19.85 12.18 34.67
N THR A 853 -19.39 12.65 35.83
CA THR A 853 -19.55 11.95 37.10
C THR A 853 -20.60 12.66 37.96
N LEU A 854 -21.34 11.93 38.79
CA LEU A 854 -22.47 12.38 39.60
C LEU A 854 -22.31 11.91 41.05
N GLN A 855 -22.59 12.78 42.03
CA GLN A 855 -22.69 12.40 43.44
C GLN A 855 -23.82 13.16 44.14
N PHE A 856 -24.78 12.41 44.68
CA PHE A 856 -25.79 12.92 45.61
C PHE A 856 -25.20 13.18 47.00
N GLU A 857 -25.74 14.17 47.71
CA GLU A 857 -25.39 14.49 49.10
C GLU A 857 -25.60 13.31 50.05
N SER A 858 -26.74 12.62 49.90
CA SER A 858 -27.07 11.43 50.68
C SER A 858 -27.80 10.39 49.84
N ASN A 859 -28.12 9.26 50.47
CA ASN A 859 -28.75 8.12 49.79
C ASN A 859 -30.25 7.97 50.11
N VAL A 860 -30.90 9.00 50.66
CA VAL A 860 -32.35 8.97 50.95
C VAL A 860 -33.17 9.18 49.67
N LEU A 861 -34.40 8.65 49.64
CA LEU A 861 -35.24 8.72 48.43
C LEU A 861 -35.71 10.14 48.12
N GLU A 862 -35.81 10.98 49.14
CA GLU A 862 -36.20 12.40 49.06
C GLU A 862 -35.01 13.33 48.77
N GLU A 863 -33.82 12.79 48.50
CA GLU A 863 -32.63 13.60 48.21
C GLU A 863 -32.80 14.38 46.90
N THR A 864 -32.46 15.67 46.93
CA THR A 864 -32.48 16.54 45.75
C THR A 864 -31.15 17.24 45.51
N MET A 865 -30.24 17.20 46.48
CA MET A 865 -28.94 17.84 46.41
C MET A 865 -27.95 16.93 45.70
N ALA A 866 -27.44 17.38 44.56
CA ALA A 866 -26.48 16.63 43.76
C ALA A 866 -25.39 17.52 43.16
N SER A 867 -24.25 16.90 42.92
CA SER A 867 -23.17 17.49 42.13
C SER A 867 -22.88 16.64 40.92
N PHE A 868 -22.67 17.26 39.76
CA PHE A 868 -22.25 16.55 38.55
C PHE A 868 -21.20 17.34 37.78
N THR A 869 -20.47 16.64 36.92
CA THR A 869 -19.42 17.28 36.11
C THR A 869 -19.78 17.43 34.64
N GLY A 870 -19.25 18.48 34.03
CA GLY A 870 -19.11 18.62 32.57
C GLY A 870 -17.64 18.85 32.22
N GLN A 871 -17.35 18.95 30.93
CA GLN A 871 -15.98 19.15 30.47
C GLN A 871 -15.88 20.06 29.25
N ALA A 872 -14.76 20.74 29.11
CA ALA A 872 -14.35 21.39 27.87
C ALA A 872 -12.85 21.20 27.70
N ILE A 873 -12.45 20.57 26.59
CA ILE A 873 -11.05 20.24 26.32
C ILE A 873 -10.64 21.03 25.08
N TYR A 874 -9.54 21.77 25.18
CA TYR A 874 -8.98 22.47 24.03
C TYR A 874 -7.62 21.87 23.71
N LEU A 875 -7.56 20.97 22.73
CA LEU A 875 -6.31 20.42 22.22
C LEU A 875 -5.63 21.41 21.25
N VAL A 876 -4.31 21.36 21.16
CA VAL A 876 -3.51 22.29 20.32
C VAL A 876 -3.93 22.31 18.85
N ASN A 877 -4.41 21.17 18.34
CA ASN A 877 -4.84 20.98 16.94
C ASN A 877 -6.33 21.24 16.69
N GLN A 878 -7.09 21.67 17.70
CA GLN A 878 -8.53 21.88 17.59
C GLN A 878 -8.92 23.36 17.53
N SER A 879 -10.20 23.62 17.25
CA SER A 879 -10.76 24.96 17.44
C SER A 879 -11.13 25.17 18.90
N GLU A 880 -11.06 26.42 19.36
CA GLU A 880 -11.45 26.78 20.74
C GLU A 880 -12.88 26.26 21.04
N PRO A 881 -13.07 25.49 22.14
CA PRO A 881 -14.38 24.99 22.51
C PRO A 881 -15.29 26.15 22.94
N LYS A 882 -16.55 26.08 22.51
CA LYS A 882 -17.57 27.10 22.82
C LYS A 882 -18.56 26.67 23.89
N LEU A 883 -18.81 25.37 23.98
CA LEU A 883 -19.80 24.74 24.86
C LEU A 883 -19.12 23.79 25.84
N LEU A 884 -19.76 23.57 26.98
CA LEU A 884 -19.46 22.45 27.87
C LEU A 884 -20.10 21.18 27.30
N GLU A 885 -19.34 20.09 27.33
CA GLU A 885 -19.81 18.76 26.99
C GLU A 885 -20.22 18.00 28.26
N PHE A 886 -21.33 17.27 28.16
CA PHE A 886 -21.88 16.47 29.24
C PHE A 886 -22.24 15.07 28.74
N ASP A 887 -22.35 14.13 29.66
CA ASP A 887 -22.85 12.80 29.36
C ASP A 887 -24.25 12.86 28.72
N PRO A 888 -24.48 12.18 27.58
CA PRO A 888 -25.79 12.16 26.93
C PRO A 888 -26.94 11.70 27.84
N ARG A 889 -26.66 10.81 28.82
CA ARG A 889 -27.68 10.37 29.78
C ARG A 889 -28.05 11.49 30.75
N LEU A 890 -27.12 12.38 31.05
CA LEU A 890 -27.34 13.55 31.89
C LEU A 890 -28.12 14.64 31.12
N THR A 891 -27.83 14.86 29.84
CA THR A 891 -28.56 15.83 29.01
C THR A 891 -30.02 15.41 28.77
N VAL A 892 -30.32 14.10 28.74
CA VAL A 892 -31.71 13.61 28.72
C VAL A 892 -32.46 13.98 30.01
N LEU A 893 -31.79 13.93 31.16
CA LEU A 893 -32.36 14.31 32.45
C LEU A 893 -32.46 15.83 32.61
N ARG A 894 -31.54 16.57 31.99
CA ARG A 894 -31.37 18.02 32.06
C ARG A 894 -31.12 18.60 30.65
N PRO A 895 -32.16 18.77 29.83
CA PRO A 895 -32.03 19.22 28.44
C PRO A 895 -31.30 20.56 28.27
N GLU A 896 -31.36 21.43 29.29
CA GLU A 896 -30.68 22.73 29.35
C GLU A 896 -29.14 22.63 29.23
N LEU A 897 -28.55 21.45 29.47
CA LEU A 897 -27.11 21.24 29.39
C LEU A 897 -26.59 21.14 27.95
N LYS A 898 -27.46 20.84 26.96
CA LYS A 898 -27.04 20.56 25.57
C LYS A 898 -26.31 21.75 24.92
N ASP A 899 -26.70 22.96 25.26
CA ASP A 899 -26.21 24.20 24.64
C ASP A 899 -25.51 25.12 25.66
N LEU A 900 -25.00 24.55 26.77
CA LEU A 900 -24.43 25.36 27.84
C LEU A 900 -23.05 25.92 27.46
N ALA A 901 -22.98 27.25 27.28
CA ALA A 901 -21.75 27.93 26.90
C ALA A 901 -20.71 28.01 28.04
N ILE A 902 -19.44 28.00 27.66
CA ILE A 902 -18.34 28.22 28.62
C ILE A 902 -18.33 29.71 29.01
N VAL A 903 -18.29 30.00 30.33
CA VAL A 903 -18.23 31.37 30.85
C VAL A 903 -17.04 32.14 30.25
N PRO A 904 -17.26 33.33 29.65
CA PRO A 904 -16.18 34.15 29.11
C PRO A 904 -15.09 34.45 30.14
N GLY A 905 -13.82 34.29 29.74
CA GLY A 905 -12.65 34.48 30.62
C GLY A 905 -12.16 33.22 31.32
N TYR A 906 -12.93 32.14 31.32
CA TYR A 906 -12.56 30.85 31.92
C TYR A 906 -12.45 29.72 30.89
N LYS A 907 -12.29 30.07 29.62
CA LYS A 907 -12.05 29.08 28.57
C LYS A 907 -10.66 28.48 28.72
N PRO A 908 -10.48 27.17 28.49
CA PRO A 908 -9.15 26.57 28.42
C PRO A 908 -8.31 27.25 27.33
N SER A 909 -7.00 27.31 27.51
CA SER A 909 -6.03 27.61 26.44
C SER A 909 -5.68 26.34 25.65
N PRO A 910 -5.04 26.44 24.47
CA PRO A 910 -4.57 25.26 23.74
C PRO A 910 -3.72 24.34 24.62
N GLY A 911 -4.10 23.07 24.69
CA GLY A 911 -3.52 22.03 25.52
C GLY A 911 -3.99 21.95 26.96
N GLN A 912 -5.15 22.53 27.28
CA GLN A 912 -5.74 22.50 28.62
C GLN A 912 -7.15 21.89 28.60
N ALA A 913 -7.59 21.41 29.77
CA ALA A 913 -8.94 20.92 29.97
C ALA A 913 -9.59 21.65 31.16
N VAL A 914 -10.86 21.97 31.03
CA VAL A 914 -11.70 22.48 32.12
C VAL A 914 -12.71 21.40 32.48
N ILE A 915 -12.76 21.04 33.76
CA ILE A 915 -13.84 20.22 34.32
C ILE A 915 -14.78 21.15 35.08
N SER A 916 -16.02 21.26 34.63
CA SER A 916 -17.04 22.02 35.36
C SER A 916 -17.66 21.14 36.44
N LEU A 917 -17.87 21.70 37.63
CA LEU A 917 -18.55 21.07 38.75
C LEU A 917 -19.82 21.88 39.04
N HIS A 918 -20.97 21.29 38.73
CA HIS A 918 -22.29 21.88 38.93
C HIS A 918 -22.88 21.33 40.22
N ARG A 919 -23.14 22.21 41.19
CA ARG A 919 -23.88 21.89 42.41
C ARG A 919 -25.29 22.41 42.23
N VAL A 920 -26.27 21.56 42.48
CA VAL A 920 -27.69 21.86 42.37
C VAL A 920 -28.47 21.28 43.55
N ASP A 921 -29.61 21.88 43.85
CA ASP A 921 -30.53 21.48 44.92
C ASP A 921 -31.83 20.85 44.40
N ASP A 922 -31.99 20.74 43.08
CA ASP A 922 -33.23 20.34 42.41
C ASP A 922 -33.10 19.04 41.60
N PHE A 923 -32.11 18.19 41.88
CA PHE A 923 -31.82 16.98 41.08
C PHE A 923 -32.64 15.78 41.55
N ALA A 924 -33.53 15.29 40.68
CA ALA A 924 -34.37 14.13 40.99
C ALA A 924 -33.54 12.90 41.36
N TYR A 925 -33.77 12.34 42.55
CA TYR A 925 -33.03 11.17 43.03
C TYR A 925 -33.13 9.98 42.07
N ILE A 926 -31.99 9.45 41.67
CA ILE A 926 -31.89 8.22 40.88
C ILE A 926 -31.52 7.10 41.86
N THR A 927 -32.24 5.99 41.89
CA THR A 927 -31.94 4.89 42.82
C THR A 927 -30.68 4.11 42.40
N ARG A 928 -29.96 3.51 43.36
CA ARG A 928 -28.67 2.82 43.14
C ARG A 928 -28.74 1.61 42.20
N ASP A 929 -29.91 1.00 42.07
CA ASP A 929 -30.17 -0.13 41.17
C ASP A 929 -30.32 0.27 39.70
N LYS A 930 -30.47 1.57 39.41
CA LYS A 930 -30.53 2.08 38.04
C LYS A 930 -29.14 2.12 37.41
N ILE A 931 -29.01 1.52 36.23
CA ILE A 931 -27.75 1.42 35.49
C ILE A 931 -27.11 2.78 35.22
N ASN A 932 -27.92 3.80 34.87
CA ASN A 932 -27.43 5.17 34.65
C ASN A 932 -26.73 5.74 35.89
N ARG A 933 -27.27 5.49 37.10
CA ARG A 933 -26.61 5.97 38.33
C ARG A 933 -25.32 5.23 38.60
N LYS A 934 -25.33 3.90 38.47
CA LYS A 934 -24.14 3.08 38.71
C LYS A 934 -22.96 3.52 37.82
N ASP A 935 -23.23 3.79 36.55
CA ASP A 935 -22.20 4.17 35.59
C ASP A 935 -21.75 5.64 35.79
N MET A 936 -22.68 6.57 36.08
CA MET A 936 -22.33 7.99 36.32
C MET A 936 -21.67 8.24 37.68
N TYR A 937 -21.67 7.29 38.61
CA TYR A 937 -20.91 7.38 39.86
C TYR A 937 -19.44 6.99 39.69
N GLU A 938 -19.05 6.48 38.52
CA GLU A 938 -17.66 6.14 38.24
C GLU A 938 -16.81 7.40 38.01
N PRO A 939 -15.50 7.34 38.29
CA PRO A 939 -14.56 8.41 37.96
C PRO A 939 -14.48 8.72 36.47
N LEU A 940 -14.16 9.97 36.14
CA LEU A 940 -13.69 10.34 34.81
C LEU A 940 -12.24 9.89 34.66
N ASN A 941 -11.93 9.11 33.64
CA ASN A 941 -10.56 8.64 33.39
C ASN A 941 -10.12 9.11 32.02
N PHE A 942 -9.17 10.03 32.00
CA PHE A 942 -8.58 10.62 30.83
C PHE A 942 -7.24 9.97 30.51
N HIS A 943 -7.04 9.69 29.24
CA HIS A 943 -5.77 9.39 28.62
C HIS A 943 -5.43 10.58 27.72
N PHE A 944 -4.48 11.41 28.13
CA PHE A 944 -3.91 12.44 27.27
C PHE A 944 -2.56 11.99 26.68
N THR A 945 -2.23 12.51 25.50
CA THR A 945 -0.86 12.52 24.99
C THR A 945 -0.41 13.96 24.90
N ASP A 946 0.77 14.29 25.42
CA ASP A 946 1.33 15.64 25.29
C ASP A 946 1.97 15.88 23.91
N TYR A 947 2.41 17.11 23.69
CA TYR A 947 3.07 17.54 22.45
C TYR A 947 4.44 16.89 22.19
N ASP A 948 5.03 16.26 23.20
CA ASP A 948 6.27 15.49 23.08
C ASP A 948 6.00 13.99 22.85
N GLY A 949 4.72 13.57 22.84
CA GLY A 949 4.31 12.18 22.63
C GLY A 949 4.22 11.34 23.91
N ASN A 950 4.27 11.94 25.10
CA ASN A 950 4.23 11.19 26.35
C ASN A 950 2.80 10.93 26.81
N PHE A 951 2.60 9.78 27.47
CA PHE A 951 1.32 9.33 28.01
C PHE A 951 0.97 10.01 29.34
N HIS A 952 -0.29 10.40 29.51
CA HIS A 952 -0.87 10.96 30.73
C HIS A 952 -2.17 10.25 31.11
N GLY A 953 -2.11 9.35 32.09
CA GLY A 953 -3.31 8.75 32.70
C GLY A 953 -3.79 9.61 33.87
N VAL A 954 -4.93 10.29 33.73
CA VAL A 954 -5.51 11.19 34.73
C VAL A 954 -6.90 10.71 35.13
N THR A 955 -7.14 10.53 36.43
CA THR A 955 -8.47 10.21 36.96
C THR A 955 -8.99 11.39 37.78
N ILE A 956 -10.23 11.80 37.51
CA ILE A 956 -10.94 12.84 38.25
C ILE A 956 -12.19 12.23 38.87
N MET A 957 -12.30 12.33 40.19
CA MET A 957 -13.39 11.74 40.96
C MET A 957 -13.84 12.63 42.11
N PHE A 958 -15.02 12.34 42.64
CA PHE A 958 -15.42 12.83 43.94
C PHE A 958 -14.73 12.08 45.08
N ASP A 959 -14.74 12.69 46.27
CA ASP A 959 -14.27 12.01 47.50
C ASP A 959 -15.25 10.89 47.90
N VAL A 960 -14.82 10.02 48.82
CA VAL A 960 -15.62 8.90 49.30
C VAL A 960 -16.95 9.38 49.90
N GLU A 961 -18.07 8.70 49.57
CA GLU A 961 -19.43 9.07 50.02
C GLU A 961 -19.57 9.18 51.55
N THR A 962 -18.69 8.53 52.31
CA THR A 962 -18.67 8.64 53.77
C THR A 962 -18.29 10.04 54.27
N ASN A 963 -17.69 10.88 53.41
CA ASN A 963 -17.43 12.28 53.70
C ASN A 963 -18.66 13.13 53.36
N PRO A 964 -19.25 13.88 54.32
CA PRO A 964 -20.42 14.73 54.07
C PRO A 964 -20.17 15.85 53.04
N TYR A 965 -18.91 16.20 52.78
CA TYR A 965 -18.54 17.21 51.78
C TYR A 965 -18.02 16.59 50.47
N SER A 966 -18.19 15.28 50.27
CA SER A 966 -17.63 14.55 49.13
C SER A 966 -18.02 15.13 47.78
N ARG A 967 -19.26 15.57 47.63
CA ARG A 967 -19.79 16.16 46.39
C ARG A 967 -19.26 17.57 46.08
N ASN A 968 -18.54 18.21 47.00
CA ASN A 968 -18.14 19.62 46.88
C ASN A 968 -16.72 19.80 46.31
N LYS A 969 -15.97 18.72 46.12
CA LYS A 969 -14.58 18.77 45.68
C LYS A 969 -14.24 17.63 44.72
N LEU A 970 -13.45 17.95 43.71
CA LEU A 970 -12.85 16.96 42.81
C LEU A 970 -11.44 16.61 43.28
N LEU A 971 -11.10 15.33 43.17
CA LEU A 971 -9.79 14.76 43.44
C LEU A 971 -9.15 14.36 42.11
N LEU A 972 -7.83 14.60 42.00
CA LEU A 972 -7.01 14.20 40.87
C LEU A 972 -6.09 13.05 41.30
N THR A 973 -6.15 11.93 40.59
CA THR A 973 -5.17 10.84 40.70
C THR A 973 -4.61 10.51 39.31
N THR A 974 -3.57 9.68 39.25
CA THR A 974 -3.01 9.21 37.97
C THR A 974 -3.08 7.70 37.88
N PHE A 975 -3.05 7.18 36.67
CA PHE A 975 -2.89 5.74 36.39
C PHE A 975 -1.81 5.55 35.34
N LEU A 976 -1.29 4.32 35.26
CA LEU A 976 -0.24 3.96 34.32
C LEU A 976 -0.80 3.14 33.18
N GLN A 977 -0.04 3.08 32.11
CA GLN A 977 -0.27 2.19 30.98
C GLN A 977 0.90 1.23 30.89
N ASP A 978 0.63 0.00 30.50
CA ASP A 978 1.67 -0.97 30.18
C ASP A 978 2.41 -0.48 28.92
N PRO A 979 3.75 -0.32 28.98
CA PRO A 979 4.52 0.24 27.88
C PRO A 979 4.56 -0.67 26.64
N VAL A 980 4.23 -1.96 26.79
CA VAL A 980 4.21 -2.95 25.72
C VAL A 980 2.81 -3.07 25.14
N THR A 981 1.80 -3.31 25.97
CA THR A 981 0.43 -3.62 25.50
C THR A 981 -0.44 -2.40 25.31
N GLY A 982 -0.09 -1.26 25.92
CA GLY A 982 -0.97 -0.10 25.96
C GLY A 982 -2.19 -0.32 26.88
N GLU A 983 -2.26 -1.37 27.69
CA GLU A 983 -3.37 -1.57 28.61
C GLU A 983 -3.19 -0.74 29.89
N VAL A 984 -4.30 -0.25 30.46
CA VAL A 984 -4.26 0.47 31.73
C VAL A 984 -3.83 -0.49 32.85
N VAL A 985 -2.73 -0.16 33.53
CA VAL A 985 -2.26 -0.86 34.73
C VAL A 985 -2.67 -0.03 35.93
N LYS A 986 -3.30 -0.67 36.92
CA LYS A 986 -3.58 0.01 38.20
C LYS A 986 -2.27 0.47 38.83
N SER A 987 -2.18 1.77 39.12
CA SER A 987 -1.17 2.33 40.04
C SER A 987 -1.37 1.80 41.46
#